data_AF-A0A9J6BXX9-F1
#
_entry.id   AF-A0A9J6BXX9-F1
#
_cell.length_a   1.000
_cell.length_b   1.000
_cell.length_c   1.000
_cell.angle_alpha   90.00
_cell.angle_beta   90.00
_cell.angle_gamma   90.00
#
_symmetry.space_group_name_H-M   'P 1'
#
loop_
_entity.id
_entity.type
_entity.pdbx_description
1 polymer ?
#
loop_
_entity_poly.entity_id
_entity_poly.type
_entity_poly.pdbx_seq_one_letter_code
_entity_poly.pdbx_strand_id
1 'polypeptide(L)'
;MSFVDSICIKFLNPTLIIYGKGNQLFLIQNNETKKVEKLKLTRDKIHRISYLQTDDNTFLIACVAAREIFITKIKNSSFQRDFQIKRKFSDWIMNIQYLRDETIAIITAHNMALLLKVNENQLIIEEKLICEDNSTLYCSIIHGNNWNDLIFFSGTALGRLIIWKCTRDNDTKIIYQNSLHNGVIFCIDYNENYIVTGSDDRSIKVFKTNEDLSELYEQKQLFGHTSRVFVGRVIRYKNQIKFISTGEDANLCLWTEDGSLQIKKNVGASGCIWNLDYEETTKTIITSSATGKLNKFELDKIFFKEYNNEEITTFDNVQPIKIVYLNNVVLCLLDSNMQIFTKFENEWRFVNKLFHKIVAMDSYENRLFLIAKNSITTFDFCDKSNKLNFKSDINIKAKCSIANEKKFYFRAIHILNRYEVFISDMHGHCFVVDVENEKLLNLFQIPNASNNEKWTTAATKFNESFFIVGDRGGSLLLYKNRDDLTTFHQPIFKISKLHCQFGFNVIKILKNNFFSTAGIGGMIKTLFFNEKLETIEVYQTEKTPINSVQKIIEYNGVEYMLGFNDNYFVMTKRNEIIYEHRCGGKHRHWDVTFLNKDDCKMRFTYTHKKHISSVEFYADDFVFNTFTGNNDDAFWHLKGCNAIKMIDDAMILISCGEDTFLKLTQMKIMEDGDISFRSIANINSHISSIKALTTFTKDNDLFIISVGGRAQLILTRVIKKKYVQEKINFMLTDYLLNGTRNEREKDKILTFDPETRFTCVHFDEKTNNVFIGCSDGYIRIFKIIDEFTSLKLIIESFYGRCILKLTSINGFLVSMATDGIVCFWSFDETQNSMIIVNKIQHNQNGINCFDAYTSGNSYKIATAGDDCGICVTAFEIINDCLKFYKTIRSYDVHIAQVTGVKFLSHNQILSVGIDQMVCKLKIDNDKIEIIDEKFTCISDVKGFALFRENFILIHGAGLEKLDYF
;
A
#
# COMPACT_ATOMS: atom_id res chain seq x y z
N MET A 1 12.53 -15.03 -0.34
CA MET A 1 11.52 -14.07 -0.82
C MET A 1 11.89 -12.67 -0.34
N SER A 2 11.66 -11.64 -1.16
CA SER A 2 12.11 -10.26 -0.91
C SER A 2 11.10 -9.24 -1.45
N PHE A 3 11.03 -8.06 -0.83
CA PHE A 3 10.35 -6.87 -1.34
C PHE A 3 11.43 -5.92 -1.85
N VAL A 4 11.72 -5.99 -3.14
CA VAL A 4 12.83 -5.26 -3.80
C VAL A 4 12.41 -4.84 -5.19
N ASP A 5 13.07 -3.81 -5.71
CA ASP A 5 12.78 -3.28 -7.04
C ASP A 5 12.79 -4.35 -8.12
N SER A 6 11.76 -4.32 -8.95
CA SER A 6 11.71 -5.06 -10.21
C SER A 6 11.83 -4.08 -11.37
N ILE A 7 13.05 -3.94 -11.91
CA ILE A 7 13.43 -2.84 -12.82
C ILE A 7 13.23 -3.21 -14.30
N CYS A 8 13.22 -4.49 -14.65
CA CYS A 8 13.09 -4.92 -16.03
C CYS A 8 12.20 -6.14 -16.17
N ILE A 9 11.45 -6.19 -17.27
CA ILE A 9 10.54 -7.27 -17.61
C ILE A 9 10.49 -7.44 -19.12
N LYS A 10 10.35 -8.69 -19.58
CA LYS A 10 10.15 -9.06 -20.98
C LYS A 10 9.21 -10.26 -21.12
N PHE A 11 8.34 -10.21 -22.12
CA PHE A 11 7.74 -11.41 -22.70
C PHE A 11 8.79 -12.11 -23.56
N LEU A 12 9.02 -13.39 -23.31
CA LEU A 12 9.79 -14.25 -24.22
C LEU A 12 8.87 -14.85 -25.29
N ASN A 13 7.63 -15.13 -24.89
CA ASN A 13 6.52 -15.51 -25.74
C ASN A 13 5.20 -15.23 -24.98
N PRO A 14 4.02 -15.44 -25.58
CA PRO A 14 2.72 -15.13 -24.95
C PRO A 14 2.46 -15.80 -23.58
N THR A 15 3.16 -16.90 -23.29
CA THR A 15 3.00 -17.67 -22.06
C THR A 15 4.20 -17.58 -21.12
N LEU A 16 5.33 -17.02 -21.55
CA LEU A 16 6.57 -17.06 -20.79
C LEU A 16 7.12 -15.65 -20.58
N ILE A 17 7.26 -15.25 -19.32
CA ILE A 17 7.68 -13.91 -18.91
C ILE A 17 8.97 -14.04 -18.10
N ILE A 18 9.97 -13.24 -18.44
CA ILE A 18 11.19 -13.09 -17.66
C ILE A 18 11.26 -11.69 -17.06
N TYR A 19 11.69 -11.58 -15.80
CA TYR A 19 11.88 -10.27 -15.17
C TYR A 19 13.01 -10.31 -14.14
N GLY A 20 13.62 -9.14 -13.92
CA GLY A 20 14.65 -8.95 -12.92
C GLY A 20 14.03 -8.36 -11.65
N LYS A 21 14.22 -9.02 -10.50
CA LYS A 21 13.78 -8.54 -9.19
C LYS A 21 14.98 -8.55 -8.24
N GLY A 22 15.42 -7.35 -7.86
CA GLY A 22 16.71 -7.15 -7.21
C GLY A 22 17.83 -7.67 -8.11
N ASN A 23 18.70 -8.52 -7.53
CA ASN A 23 19.84 -9.16 -8.19
C ASN A 23 19.53 -10.59 -8.71
N GLN A 24 18.25 -10.91 -8.90
CA GLN A 24 17.77 -12.22 -9.31
C GLN A 24 16.90 -12.14 -10.57
N LEU A 25 17.05 -13.11 -11.47
CA LEU A 25 16.11 -13.34 -12.56
C LEU A 25 15.00 -14.28 -12.12
N PHE A 26 13.80 -13.96 -12.55
CA PHE A 26 12.61 -14.77 -12.37
C PHE A 26 12.01 -15.11 -13.72
N LEU A 27 11.64 -16.37 -13.87
CA LEU A 27 10.92 -16.89 -15.03
C LEU A 27 9.54 -17.33 -14.59
N ILE A 28 8.49 -16.81 -15.24
CA ILE A 28 7.09 -17.12 -14.96
C ILE A 28 6.45 -17.73 -16.18
N GLN A 29 5.83 -18.89 -16.00
CA GLN A 29 4.94 -19.49 -16.99
C GLN A 29 3.48 -19.13 -16.67
N ASN A 30 2.83 -18.44 -17.59
CA ASN A 30 1.47 -17.92 -17.51
C ASN A 30 0.44 -18.97 -17.96
N ASN A 31 0.45 -20.15 -17.30
CA ASN A 31 -0.51 -21.25 -17.51
C ASN A 31 -1.34 -21.50 -16.22
N GLU A 32 -2.32 -22.40 -16.27
CA GLU A 32 -3.16 -22.79 -15.11
C GLU A 32 -2.34 -23.21 -13.87
N THR A 33 -1.15 -23.77 -14.07
CA THR A 33 -0.14 -24.02 -13.04
C THR A 33 1.03 -23.05 -13.19
N LYS A 34 0.99 -21.93 -12.46
CA LYS A 34 2.09 -20.95 -12.45
C LYS A 34 3.35 -21.57 -11.85
N LYS A 35 4.34 -21.89 -12.69
CA LYS A 35 5.70 -22.26 -12.27
C LYS A 35 6.59 -21.03 -12.23
N VAL A 36 7.36 -20.87 -11.16
CA VAL A 36 8.35 -19.79 -11.02
C VAL A 36 9.73 -20.38 -10.79
N GLU A 37 10.69 -20.04 -11.64
CA GLU A 37 12.10 -20.36 -11.42
C GLU A 37 12.90 -19.10 -11.10
N LYS A 38 13.94 -19.26 -10.27
CA LYS A 38 14.80 -18.16 -9.79
C LYS A 38 16.26 -18.47 -10.07
N LEU A 39 17.01 -17.47 -10.47
CA LEU A 39 18.47 -17.54 -10.67
C LEU A 39 19.14 -16.32 -10.04
N LYS A 40 19.92 -16.51 -8.97
CA LYS A 40 20.73 -15.45 -8.35
C LYS A 40 22.02 -15.29 -9.14
N LEU A 41 22.27 -14.09 -9.66
CA LEU A 41 23.31 -13.87 -10.66
C LEU A 41 24.41 -12.94 -10.18
N THR A 42 24.03 -11.83 -9.52
CA THR A 42 24.84 -10.61 -9.47
C THR A 42 24.91 -10.00 -8.06
N ARG A 43 25.78 -9.00 -7.87
CA ARG A 43 25.67 -8.06 -6.74
C ARG A 43 24.59 -7.02 -7.07
N ASP A 44 24.76 -6.30 -8.17
CA ASP A 44 23.87 -5.21 -8.58
C ASP A 44 22.47 -5.67 -9.03
N LYS A 45 21.50 -4.76 -9.00
CA LYS A 45 20.15 -5.01 -9.49
C LYS A 45 20.16 -5.23 -11.02
N ILE A 46 19.24 -6.03 -11.54
CA ILE A 46 19.13 -6.28 -12.98
C ILE A 46 18.33 -5.14 -13.63
N HIS A 47 18.96 -4.40 -14.55
CA HIS A 47 18.39 -3.20 -15.17
C HIS A 47 17.82 -3.43 -16.58
N ARG A 48 18.38 -4.36 -17.36
CA ARG A 48 17.95 -4.66 -18.73
C ARG A 48 18.07 -6.14 -19.03
N ILE A 49 17.18 -6.63 -19.89
CA ILE A 49 17.17 -8.00 -20.41
C ILE A 49 17.02 -7.90 -21.94
N SER A 50 17.89 -8.59 -22.65
CA SER A 50 17.76 -8.91 -24.07
C SER A 50 17.75 -10.42 -24.23
N TYR A 51 17.06 -10.90 -25.25
CA TYR A 51 17.01 -12.33 -25.56
C TYR A 51 17.07 -12.57 -27.06
N LEU A 52 17.54 -13.76 -27.42
CA LEU A 52 17.49 -14.30 -28.77
C LEU A 52 16.88 -15.70 -28.69
N GLN A 53 15.83 -15.94 -29.47
CA GLN A 53 15.26 -17.28 -29.60
C GLN A 53 16.09 -18.06 -30.63
N THR A 54 16.71 -19.17 -30.19
CA THR A 54 17.52 -20.02 -31.08
C THR A 54 16.72 -21.18 -31.64
N ASP A 55 15.80 -21.73 -30.84
CA ASP A 55 14.86 -22.79 -31.20
C ASP A 55 13.49 -22.52 -30.55
N ASP A 56 12.45 -23.30 -30.90
CA ASP A 56 11.09 -23.16 -30.35
C ASP A 56 11.02 -23.13 -28.82
N ASN A 57 11.92 -23.88 -28.15
CA ASN A 57 11.95 -24.02 -26.69
C ASN A 57 13.22 -23.46 -26.04
N THR A 58 14.05 -22.74 -26.81
CA THR A 58 15.38 -22.31 -26.38
C THR A 58 15.58 -20.81 -26.55
N PHE A 59 15.95 -20.13 -25.46
CA PHE A 59 16.27 -18.71 -25.47
C PHE A 59 17.66 -18.46 -24.88
N LEU A 60 18.50 -17.73 -25.61
CA LEU A 60 19.70 -17.10 -25.06
C LEU A 60 19.30 -15.79 -24.40
N ILE A 61 19.73 -15.59 -23.15
CA ILE A 61 19.36 -14.45 -22.33
C ILE A 61 20.62 -13.67 -21.98
N ALA A 62 20.62 -12.37 -22.19
CA ALA A 62 21.66 -11.45 -21.76
C ALA A 62 21.05 -10.39 -20.87
N CYS A 63 21.65 -10.18 -19.71
CA CYS A 63 21.18 -9.28 -18.68
C CYS A 63 22.26 -8.30 -18.30
N VAL A 64 21.86 -7.06 -18.04
CA VAL A 64 22.73 -6.00 -17.52
C VAL A 64 22.40 -5.76 -16.06
N ALA A 65 23.42 -5.80 -15.22
CA ALA A 65 23.37 -5.38 -13.82
C ALA A 65 24.46 -4.31 -13.61
N ALA A 66 24.07 -3.04 -13.72
CA ALA A 66 24.96 -1.89 -13.68
C ALA A 66 26.11 -1.96 -14.70
N ARG A 67 27.31 -2.32 -14.25
CA ARG A 67 28.54 -2.41 -15.06
C ARG A 67 28.86 -3.84 -15.50
N GLU A 68 27.97 -4.79 -15.23
CA GLU A 68 28.21 -6.20 -15.43
C GLU A 68 27.17 -6.80 -16.39
N ILE A 69 27.62 -7.66 -17.29
CA ILE A 69 26.77 -8.47 -18.18
C ILE A 69 26.77 -9.91 -17.72
N PHE A 70 25.59 -10.51 -17.73
CA PHE A 70 25.34 -11.90 -17.41
C PHE A 70 24.61 -12.56 -18.56
N ILE A 71 25.15 -13.66 -19.07
CA ILE A 71 24.50 -14.46 -20.10
C ILE A 71 24.11 -15.81 -19.51
N THR A 72 22.89 -16.26 -19.82
CA THR A 72 22.41 -17.59 -19.48
C THR A 72 21.49 -18.11 -20.58
N LYS A 73 21.00 -19.34 -20.43
CA LYS A 73 20.13 -20.01 -21.40
C LYS A 73 18.88 -20.53 -20.71
N ILE A 74 17.74 -20.40 -21.38
CA ILE A 74 16.48 -21.02 -20.97
C ILE A 74 16.18 -22.13 -21.96
N LYS A 75 15.89 -23.33 -21.48
CA LYS A 75 15.45 -24.47 -22.27
C LYS A 75 14.25 -25.11 -21.60
N ASN A 76 13.18 -25.37 -22.36
CA ASN A 76 11.93 -25.97 -21.85
C ASN A 76 11.38 -25.24 -20.62
N SER A 77 11.29 -23.90 -20.69
CA SER A 77 10.82 -23.04 -19.60
C SER A 77 11.60 -23.18 -18.28
N SER A 78 12.88 -23.57 -18.36
CA SER A 78 13.76 -23.70 -17.20
C SER A 78 15.15 -23.11 -17.45
N PHE A 79 15.75 -22.52 -16.41
CA PHE A 79 17.10 -21.98 -16.48
C PHE A 79 18.15 -23.10 -16.57
N GLN A 80 19.05 -23.00 -17.54
CA GLN A 80 20.21 -23.88 -17.65
C GLN A 80 21.32 -23.37 -16.72
N ARG A 81 21.36 -23.90 -15.50
CA ARG A 81 22.26 -23.41 -14.43
C ARG A 81 23.75 -23.61 -14.75
N ASP A 82 24.08 -24.60 -15.58
CA ASP A 82 25.45 -24.94 -15.97
C ASP A 82 26.04 -23.98 -17.02
N PHE A 83 25.21 -23.12 -17.64
CA PHE A 83 25.65 -22.14 -18.63
C PHE A 83 25.46 -20.71 -18.10
N GLN A 84 26.56 -20.13 -17.63
CA GLN A 84 26.60 -18.75 -17.14
C GLN A 84 27.91 -18.07 -17.54
N ILE A 85 27.81 -16.94 -18.25
CA ILE A 85 28.96 -16.11 -18.61
C ILE A 85 28.81 -14.75 -17.94
N LYS A 86 29.90 -14.23 -17.38
CA LYS A 86 29.93 -12.97 -16.64
C LYS A 86 31.06 -12.10 -17.15
N ARG A 87 30.80 -10.82 -17.37
CA ARG A 87 31.85 -9.84 -17.69
C ARG A 87 31.55 -8.47 -17.08
N LYS A 88 32.56 -7.89 -16.44
CA LYS A 88 32.52 -6.53 -15.87
C LYS A 88 33.18 -5.52 -16.80
N PHE A 89 32.59 -4.33 -16.89
CA PHE A 89 33.05 -3.21 -17.71
C PHE A 89 33.45 -2.01 -16.84
N SER A 90 34.18 -1.07 -17.43
CA SER A 90 34.63 0.16 -16.75
C SER A 90 33.51 1.19 -16.58
N ASP A 91 32.51 1.15 -17.46
CA ASP A 91 31.42 2.13 -17.55
C ASP A 91 30.05 1.46 -17.29
N TRP A 92 29.07 2.26 -16.89
CA TRP A 92 27.69 1.81 -16.70
C TRP A 92 27.06 1.47 -18.05
N ILE A 93 26.34 0.35 -18.12
CA ILE A 93 25.72 -0.13 -19.35
C ILE A 93 24.26 0.33 -19.40
N MET A 94 23.90 1.10 -20.42
CA MET A 94 22.57 1.71 -20.55
C MET A 94 21.59 0.81 -21.28
N ASN A 95 22.05 0.10 -22.31
CA ASN A 95 21.23 -0.84 -23.04
C ASN A 95 22.06 -1.99 -23.63
N ILE A 96 21.38 -3.09 -23.91
CA ILE A 96 21.91 -4.34 -24.45
C ILE A 96 20.92 -4.91 -25.46
N GLN A 97 21.43 -5.43 -26.58
CA GLN A 97 20.61 -6.08 -27.60
C GLN A 97 21.38 -7.24 -28.25
N TYR A 98 20.75 -8.41 -28.36
CA TYR A 98 21.20 -9.47 -29.25
C TYR A 98 20.97 -9.10 -30.72
N LEU A 99 21.96 -9.39 -31.55
CA LEU A 99 21.91 -9.26 -33.00
C LEU A 99 21.58 -10.63 -33.64
N ARG A 100 21.29 -10.62 -34.96
CA ARG A 100 20.89 -11.83 -35.70
C ARG A 100 21.95 -12.93 -35.77
N ASP A 101 23.22 -12.55 -35.71
CA ASP A 101 24.39 -13.44 -35.76
C ASP A 101 24.82 -13.91 -34.36
N GLU A 102 23.94 -13.84 -33.37
CA GLU A 102 24.17 -14.17 -31.96
C GLU A 102 25.19 -13.28 -31.23
N THR A 103 25.71 -12.24 -31.89
CA THR A 103 26.52 -11.21 -31.23
C THR A 103 25.64 -10.27 -30.39
N ILE A 104 26.26 -9.48 -29.53
CA ILE A 104 25.59 -8.61 -28.57
C ILE A 104 26.12 -7.19 -28.73
N ALA A 105 25.22 -6.25 -29.03
CA ALA A 105 25.52 -4.82 -28.98
C ALA A 105 25.17 -4.26 -27.60
N ILE A 106 26.06 -3.44 -27.05
CA ILE A 106 25.78 -2.63 -25.86
C ILE A 106 26.08 -1.17 -26.11
N ILE A 107 25.43 -0.31 -25.33
CA ILE A 107 25.73 1.13 -25.25
C ILE A 107 25.95 1.53 -23.80
N THR A 108 27.01 2.29 -23.53
CA THR A 108 27.38 2.72 -22.17
C THR A 108 26.86 4.12 -21.84
N ALA A 109 26.97 4.53 -20.58
CA ALA A 109 26.50 5.82 -20.09
C ALA A 109 27.24 7.01 -20.72
N HIS A 110 28.45 6.83 -21.22
CA HIS A 110 29.20 7.86 -21.96
C HIS A 110 29.08 7.70 -23.48
N ASN A 111 27.93 7.18 -23.94
CA ASN A 111 27.57 7.10 -25.35
C ASN A 111 28.57 6.34 -26.25
N MET A 112 29.16 5.27 -25.71
CA MET A 112 30.05 4.36 -26.41
C MET A 112 29.32 3.04 -26.71
N ALA A 113 29.37 2.58 -27.95
CA ALA A 113 28.82 1.29 -28.36
C ALA A 113 29.92 0.23 -28.46
N LEU A 114 29.64 -0.99 -28.00
CA LEU A 114 30.54 -2.13 -28.10
C LEU A 114 29.83 -3.32 -28.74
N LEU A 115 30.51 -3.99 -29.67
CA LEU A 115 30.10 -5.28 -30.22
C LEU A 115 30.79 -6.39 -29.45
N LEU A 116 30.01 -7.33 -28.94
CA LEU A 116 30.48 -8.40 -28.09
C LEU A 116 30.14 -9.76 -28.71
N LYS A 117 31.05 -10.72 -28.55
CA LYS A 117 30.83 -12.10 -28.98
C LYS A 117 31.16 -13.06 -27.86
N VAL A 118 30.42 -14.17 -27.79
CA VAL A 118 30.74 -15.27 -26.90
C VAL A 118 31.74 -16.19 -27.61
N ASN A 119 32.94 -16.33 -27.03
CA ASN A 119 33.97 -17.25 -27.50
C ASN A 119 34.51 -18.04 -26.30
N GLU A 120 34.56 -19.38 -26.39
CA GLU A 120 35.04 -20.27 -25.31
C GLU A 120 34.46 -19.96 -23.90
N ASN A 121 33.14 -19.70 -23.82
CA ASN A 121 32.44 -19.27 -22.59
C ASN A 121 32.93 -17.95 -21.97
N GLN A 122 33.63 -17.13 -22.74
CA GLN A 122 33.99 -15.77 -22.38
C GLN A 122 33.34 -14.78 -23.33
N LEU A 123 33.02 -13.61 -22.80
CA LEU A 123 32.53 -12.50 -23.61
C LEU A 123 33.75 -11.70 -24.07
N ILE A 124 33.99 -11.58 -25.38
CA ILE A 124 35.07 -10.77 -25.98
C ILE A 124 34.50 -9.51 -26.64
N ILE A 125 35.28 -8.42 -26.67
CA ILE A 125 34.91 -7.19 -27.42
C ILE A 125 35.50 -7.35 -28.81
N GLU A 126 34.66 -7.32 -29.85
CA GLU A 126 35.11 -7.36 -31.25
C GLU A 126 35.32 -5.95 -31.80
N GLU A 127 34.35 -5.05 -31.57
CA GLU A 127 34.40 -3.68 -32.08
C GLU A 127 33.96 -2.65 -31.04
N LYS A 128 34.40 -1.41 -31.24
CA LYS A 128 34.10 -0.27 -30.37
C LYS A 128 33.87 0.98 -31.21
N LEU A 129 32.75 1.65 -30.96
CA LEU A 129 32.38 2.93 -31.55
C LEU A 129 32.14 3.95 -30.44
N ILE A 130 32.57 5.20 -30.64
CA ILE A 130 32.37 6.30 -29.69
C ILE A 130 31.61 7.39 -30.43
N CYS A 131 30.45 7.80 -29.91
CA CYS A 131 29.72 8.92 -30.48
C CYS A 131 30.51 10.24 -30.33
N GLU A 132 30.40 11.12 -31.31
CA GLU A 132 30.97 12.49 -31.27
C GLU A 132 30.52 13.28 -30.02
N ASP A 133 29.29 13.06 -29.53
CA ASP A 133 28.77 13.63 -28.29
C ASP A 133 28.77 12.55 -27.18
N ASN A 134 29.70 12.69 -26.23
CA ASN A 134 29.89 11.77 -25.10
C ASN A 134 29.13 12.19 -23.83
N SER A 135 28.05 12.97 -23.98
CA SER A 135 27.16 13.35 -22.88
C SER A 135 26.67 12.14 -22.09
N THR A 136 26.55 12.30 -20.78
CA THR A 136 26.03 11.25 -19.89
C THR A 136 24.58 10.92 -20.21
N LEU A 137 24.33 9.64 -20.49
CA LEU A 137 23.04 9.09 -20.85
C LEU A 137 22.26 8.63 -19.62
N TYR A 138 20.95 8.89 -19.63
CA TYR A 138 19.99 8.38 -18.66
C TYR A 138 19.05 7.34 -19.27
N CYS A 139 18.92 7.34 -20.59
CA CYS A 139 18.28 6.28 -21.34
C CYS A 139 18.92 6.14 -22.71
N SER A 140 18.77 4.95 -23.28
CA SER A 140 19.10 4.70 -24.67
C SER A 140 18.27 3.56 -25.22
N ILE A 141 18.12 3.51 -26.55
CA ILE A 141 17.63 2.34 -27.28
C ILE A 141 18.57 2.04 -28.44
N ILE A 142 18.73 0.76 -28.75
CA ILE A 142 19.42 0.26 -29.93
C ILE A 142 18.33 -0.17 -30.90
N HIS A 143 18.43 0.25 -32.15
CA HIS A 143 17.48 -0.09 -33.21
C HIS A 143 18.22 -0.69 -34.40
N GLY A 144 17.65 -1.71 -35.02
CA GLY A 144 18.30 -2.51 -36.06
C GLY A 144 18.74 -3.87 -35.53
N ASN A 145 19.25 -4.74 -36.41
CA ASN A 145 19.57 -6.14 -36.08
C ASN A 145 20.96 -6.59 -36.53
N ASN A 146 21.68 -5.73 -37.25
CA ASN A 146 23.04 -5.95 -37.74
C ASN A 146 23.90 -4.78 -37.29
N TRP A 147 25.13 -5.03 -36.84
CA TRP A 147 26.03 -4.03 -36.27
C TRP A 147 26.18 -2.76 -37.13
N ASN A 148 26.43 -2.93 -38.42
CA ASN A 148 26.67 -1.84 -39.37
C ASN A 148 25.43 -0.97 -39.68
N ASP A 149 24.23 -1.50 -39.40
CA ASP A 149 22.96 -0.82 -39.64
C ASP A 149 22.32 -0.30 -38.34
N LEU A 150 23.00 -0.46 -37.19
CA LEU A 150 22.46 -0.05 -35.91
C LEU A 150 22.33 1.47 -35.81
N ILE A 151 21.20 1.88 -35.26
CA ILE A 151 20.91 3.26 -34.90
C ILE A 151 20.77 3.33 -33.39
N PHE A 152 21.51 4.25 -32.78
CA PHE A 152 21.53 4.47 -31.36
C PHE A 152 20.77 5.74 -31.04
N PHE A 153 19.75 5.63 -30.19
CA PHE A 153 19.04 6.77 -29.63
C PHE A 153 19.52 6.96 -28.20
N SER A 154 19.91 8.19 -27.87
CA SER A 154 20.63 8.52 -26.65
C SER A 154 19.97 9.72 -25.98
N GLY A 155 19.35 9.47 -24.83
CA GLY A 155 18.68 10.49 -24.02
C GLY A 155 19.56 10.93 -22.88
N THR A 156 19.83 12.24 -22.83
CA THR A 156 20.81 12.82 -21.91
C THR A 156 20.18 13.39 -20.63
N ALA A 157 21.03 13.68 -19.64
CA ALA A 157 20.67 14.40 -18.43
C ALA A 157 20.10 15.82 -18.68
N LEU A 158 20.45 16.44 -19.81
CA LEU A 158 20.09 17.82 -20.15
C LEU A 158 18.87 17.92 -21.07
N GLY A 159 18.06 16.87 -21.19
CA GLY A 159 16.86 16.89 -22.02
C GLY A 159 17.10 16.81 -23.52
N ARG A 160 18.33 16.52 -23.94
CA ARG A 160 18.72 16.35 -25.35
C ARG A 160 18.57 14.91 -25.81
N LEU A 161 17.95 14.72 -26.98
CA LEU A 161 17.96 13.48 -27.74
C LEU A 161 19.07 13.55 -28.80
N ILE A 162 19.90 12.52 -28.84
CA ILE A 162 20.95 12.32 -29.85
C ILE A 162 20.65 11.01 -30.57
N ILE A 163 20.53 11.05 -31.89
CA ILE A 163 20.37 9.87 -32.74
C ILE A 163 21.62 9.77 -33.60
N TRP A 164 22.31 8.63 -33.55
CA TRP A 164 23.57 8.44 -34.27
C TRP A 164 23.72 6.99 -34.76
N LYS A 165 24.61 6.78 -35.74
CA LYS A 165 24.87 5.46 -36.32
C LYS A 165 26.34 5.29 -36.71
N CYS A 166 26.73 4.05 -36.99
CA CYS A 166 27.99 3.75 -37.66
C CYS A 166 27.91 4.14 -39.15
N THR A 167 29.04 4.59 -39.70
CA THR A 167 29.24 4.80 -41.13
C THR A 167 30.08 3.64 -41.69
N ARG A 168 30.19 3.55 -43.03
CA ARG A 168 30.90 2.44 -43.68
C ARG A 168 32.41 2.39 -43.40
N ASP A 169 33.00 3.49 -42.92
CA ASP A 169 34.43 3.60 -42.61
C ASP A 169 34.75 3.32 -41.13
N ASN A 170 33.85 2.65 -40.40
CA ASN A 170 33.89 2.49 -38.93
C ASN A 170 33.96 3.82 -38.15
N ASP A 171 33.57 4.92 -38.80
CA ASP A 171 33.39 6.22 -38.17
C ASP A 171 31.93 6.39 -37.71
N THR A 172 31.68 7.31 -36.78
CA THR A 172 30.33 7.59 -36.30
C THR A 172 29.75 8.83 -36.94
N LYS A 173 28.42 8.90 -37.03
CA LYS A 173 27.72 10.11 -37.49
C LYS A 173 26.49 10.38 -36.67
N ILE A 174 26.37 11.61 -36.16
CA ILE A 174 25.12 12.11 -35.57
C ILE A 174 24.13 12.46 -36.69
N ILE A 175 22.94 11.85 -36.62
CA ILE A 175 21.83 12.05 -37.56
C ILE A 175 20.92 13.19 -37.07
N TYR A 176 20.67 13.21 -35.77
CA TYR A 176 19.80 14.20 -35.14
C TYR A 176 20.30 14.54 -33.74
N GLN A 177 20.24 15.82 -33.39
CA GLN A 177 20.60 16.30 -32.07
C GLN A 177 19.81 17.55 -31.73
N ASN A 178 18.90 17.47 -30.75
CA ASN A 178 18.14 18.62 -30.25
C ASN A 178 17.69 18.42 -28.80
N SER A 179 17.44 19.55 -28.13
CA SER A 179 16.80 19.57 -26.80
C SER A 179 15.30 19.36 -26.97
N LEU A 180 14.77 18.27 -26.39
CA LEU A 180 13.35 17.93 -26.47
C LEU A 180 12.61 18.30 -25.18
N HIS A 181 13.28 18.19 -24.04
CA HIS A 181 12.71 18.38 -22.70
C HIS A 181 13.49 19.44 -21.91
N ASN A 182 12.88 19.95 -20.83
CA ASN A 182 13.53 20.87 -19.90
C ASN A 182 14.26 20.16 -18.73
N GLY A 183 14.23 18.83 -18.75
CA GLY A 183 14.83 17.98 -17.74
C GLY A 183 15.25 16.64 -18.32
N VAL A 184 15.62 15.68 -17.47
CA VAL A 184 16.26 14.43 -17.87
C VAL A 184 15.33 13.58 -18.74
N ILE A 185 15.83 13.05 -19.87
CA ILE A 185 15.08 12.04 -20.64
C ILE A 185 15.27 10.66 -19.98
N PHE A 186 14.20 10.12 -19.40
CA PHE A 186 14.19 8.83 -18.71
C PHE A 186 13.78 7.65 -19.60
N CYS A 187 13.04 7.92 -20.68
CA CYS A 187 12.67 6.89 -21.63
C CYS A 187 12.63 7.40 -23.06
N ILE A 188 13.00 6.51 -23.97
CA ILE A 188 12.85 6.64 -25.42
C ILE A 188 12.23 5.33 -25.93
N ASP A 189 11.34 5.43 -26.90
CA ASP A 189 10.88 4.31 -27.71
C ASP A 189 10.75 4.75 -29.17
N TYR A 190 11.05 3.85 -30.10
CA TYR A 190 10.93 4.08 -31.53
C TYR A 190 10.27 2.88 -32.20
N ASN A 191 9.09 3.10 -32.76
CA ASN A 191 8.34 2.07 -33.47
C ASN A 191 7.38 2.73 -34.48
N GLU A 192 7.18 2.09 -35.64
CA GLU A 192 6.23 2.54 -36.67
C GLU A 192 6.34 4.02 -37.03
N ASN A 193 7.58 4.53 -37.15
CA ASN A 193 7.91 5.94 -37.42
C ASN A 193 7.48 6.95 -36.35
N TYR A 194 7.12 6.47 -35.15
CA TYR A 194 6.90 7.30 -33.98
C TYR A 194 8.05 7.18 -32.99
N ILE A 195 8.48 8.33 -32.46
CA ILE A 195 9.42 8.42 -31.34
C ILE A 195 8.65 8.95 -30.13
N VAL A 196 8.71 8.23 -29.01
CA VAL A 196 8.13 8.65 -27.73
C VAL A 196 9.25 8.91 -26.74
N THR A 197 9.24 10.09 -26.12
CA THR A 197 10.17 10.46 -25.05
C THR A 197 9.43 10.85 -23.77
N GLY A 198 10.00 10.53 -22.62
CA GLY A 198 9.43 10.88 -21.31
C GLY A 198 10.49 11.41 -20.35
N SER A 199 10.08 12.32 -19.46
CA SER A 199 10.98 13.17 -18.68
C SER A 199 10.55 13.33 -17.21
N ASP A 200 11.46 13.85 -16.38
CA ASP A 200 11.15 14.32 -15.02
C ASP A 200 10.32 15.60 -14.98
N ASP A 201 10.24 16.34 -16.08
CA ASP A 201 9.30 17.46 -16.24
C ASP A 201 7.82 17.03 -16.22
N ARG A 202 7.58 15.71 -16.17
CA ARG A 202 6.29 14.99 -16.12
C ARG A 202 5.57 14.91 -17.47
N SER A 203 6.20 15.39 -18.54
CA SER A 203 5.65 15.33 -19.89
C SER A 203 6.12 14.12 -20.66
N ILE A 204 5.28 13.68 -21.59
CA ILE A 204 5.63 12.75 -22.65
C ILE A 204 5.55 13.53 -23.96
N LYS A 205 6.53 13.38 -24.83
CA LYS A 205 6.48 13.94 -26.18
C LYS A 205 6.45 12.84 -27.22
N VAL A 206 5.63 13.06 -28.23
CA VAL A 206 5.45 12.15 -29.36
C VAL A 206 5.89 12.87 -30.63
N PHE A 207 6.82 12.27 -31.36
CA PHE A 207 7.31 12.78 -32.63
C PHE A 207 7.01 11.76 -33.72
N LYS A 208 6.75 12.26 -34.92
CA LYS A 208 6.77 11.46 -36.14
C LYS A 208 8.04 11.77 -36.90
N THR A 209 8.65 10.77 -37.52
CA THR A 209 9.92 10.93 -38.21
C THR A 209 9.86 10.34 -39.62
N ASN A 210 10.78 10.80 -40.47
CA ASN A 210 11.02 10.23 -41.79
C ASN A 210 11.85 8.94 -41.69
N GLU A 211 11.96 8.19 -42.78
CA GLU A 211 12.68 6.91 -42.81
C GLU A 211 14.17 7.05 -42.43
N ASP A 212 14.80 8.18 -42.79
CA ASP A 212 16.21 8.44 -42.51
C ASP A 212 16.49 9.05 -41.12
N LEU A 213 15.46 9.29 -40.31
CA LEU A 213 15.52 9.87 -38.96
C LEU A 213 16.16 11.28 -38.87
N SER A 214 16.35 11.95 -40.01
CA SER A 214 16.96 13.28 -40.07
C SER A 214 16.01 14.38 -39.60
N GLU A 215 14.70 14.15 -39.68
CA GLU A 215 13.68 15.12 -39.28
C GLU A 215 12.69 14.50 -38.29
N LEU A 216 12.43 15.23 -37.20
CA LEU A 216 11.47 14.88 -36.17
C LEU A 216 10.40 15.98 -36.07
N TYR A 217 9.15 15.62 -36.34
CA TYR A 217 8.01 16.51 -36.23
C TYR A 217 7.26 16.23 -34.94
N GLU A 218 7.34 17.15 -33.97
CA GLU A 218 6.58 17.04 -32.72
C GLU A 218 5.09 17.01 -33.03
N GLN A 219 4.43 15.90 -32.69
CA GLN A 219 3.00 15.73 -32.89
C GLN A 219 2.23 16.21 -31.67
N LYS A 220 2.68 15.80 -30.47
CA LYS A 220 1.96 15.99 -29.22
C LYS A 220 2.91 16.10 -28.03
N GLN A 221 2.48 16.87 -27.05
CA GLN A 221 2.99 16.85 -25.69
C GLN A 221 1.85 16.43 -24.75
N LEU A 222 2.03 15.33 -24.03
CA LEU A 222 1.02 14.67 -23.21
C LEU A 222 1.29 14.92 -21.72
N PHE A 223 0.24 15.30 -20.99
CA PHE A 223 0.28 15.56 -19.56
C PHE A 223 -0.78 14.70 -18.85
N GLY A 224 -0.32 13.77 -18.01
CA GLY A 224 -1.19 12.88 -17.26
C GLY A 224 -0.56 12.34 -15.99
N HIS A 225 0.77 12.28 -15.97
CA HIS A 225 1.53 11.92 -14.78
C HIS A 225 1.66 13.10 -13.81
N THR A 226 1.72 12.79 -12.52
CA THR A 226 1.95 13.78 -11.45
C THR A 226 3.41 13.82 -11.00
N SER A 227 4.23 12.87 -11.46
CA SER A 227 5.66 12.71 -11.13
C SER A 227 6.44 12.24 -12.37
N ARG A 228 7.72 11.87 -12.19
CA ARG A 228 8.64 11.50 -13.28
C ARG A 228 8.10 10.33 -14.12
N VAL A 229 8.28 10.40 -15.44
CA VAL A 229 7.87 9.34 -16.38
C VAL A 229 9.07 8.44 -16.68
N PHE A 230 8.98 7.15 -16.36
CA PHE A 230 10.07 6.19 -16.54
C PHE A 230 9.92 5.32 -17.80
N VAL A 231 8.72 5.22 -18.36
CA VAL A 231 8.50 4.49 -19.61
C VAL A 231 7.48 5.21 -20.48
N GLY A 232 7.78 5.25 -21.77
CA GLY A 232 6.86 5.53 -22.86
C GLY A 232 7.03 4.43 -23.91
N ARG A 233 5.94 3.93 -24.48
CA ARG A 233 5.94 2.92 -25.55
C ARG A 233 4.91 3.24 -26.61
N VAL A 234 5.26 2.94 -27.86
CA VAL A 234 4.35 2.92 -29.00
C VAL A 234 3.88 1.48 -29.21
N ILE A 235 2.57 1.26 -29.24
CA ILE A 235 1.99 -0.05 -29.46
C ILE A 235 0.93 -0.01 -30.56
N ARG A 236 0.74 -1.16 -31.22
CA ARG A 236 -0.39 -1.41 -32.09
C ARG A 236 -1.46 -2.20 -31.32
N TYR A 237 -2.67 -1.67 -31.28
CA TYR A 237 -3.82 -2.33 -30.68
C TYR A 237 -5.02 -2.24 -31.62
N LYS A 238 -5.51 -3.40 -32.08
CA LYS A 238 -6.62 -3.50 -33.07
C LYS A 238 -6.40 -2.58 -34.28
N ASN A 239 -5.20 -2.62 -34.86
CA ASN A 239 -4.76 -1.81 -36.00
C ASN A 239 -4.68 -0.29 -35.76
N GLN A 240 -4.77 0.17 -34.51
CA GLN A 240 -4.60 1.58 -34.15
C GLN A 240 -3.31 1.79 -33.37
N ILE A 241 -2.64 2.92 -33.63
CA ILE A 241 -1.50 3.36 -32.83
C ILE A 241 -2.01 3.86 -31.48
N LYS A 242 -1.37 3.38 -30.41
CA LYS A 242 -1.57 3.88 -29.06
C LYS A 242 -0.24 4.09 -28.38
N PHE A 243 -0.23 4.99 -27.41
CA PHE A 243 0.93 5.23 -26.57
C PHE A 243 0.64 4.77 -25.15
N ILE A 244 1.58 4.04 -24.54
CA ILE A 244 1.52 3.67 -23.12
C ILE A 244 2.59 4.47 -22.38
N SER A 245 2.27 4.95 -21.18
CA SER A 245 3.28 5.53 -20.30
C SER A 245 3.11 5.13 -18.84
N THR A 246 4.22 5.11 -18.11
CA THR A 246 4.23 4.85 -16.67
C THR A 246 5.44 5.48 -15.97
N GLY A 247 5.40 5.57 -14.64
CA GLY A 247 6.49 6.17 -13.88
C GLY A 247 6.32 6.14 -12.37
N GLU A 248 6.92 7.15 -11.72
CA GLU A 248 7.05 7.24 -10.27
C GLU A 248 5.71 7.34 -9.53
N ASP A 249 4.70 7.94 -10.15
CA ASP A 249 3.38 8.14 -9.59
C ASP A 249 2.50 6.87 -9.55
N ALA A 250 3.07 5.72 -9.92
CA ALA A 250 2.41 4.41 -10.00
C ALA A 250 1.20 4.39 -10.95
N ASN A 251 1.13 5.36 -11.89
CA ASN A 251 0.07 5.38 -12.91
C ASN A 251 0.51 4.64 -14.17
N LEU A 252 -0.38 3.82 -14.71
CA LEU A 252 -0.37 3.40 -16.11
C LEU A 252 -1.32 4.31 -16.88
N CYS A 253 -0.80 5.03 -17.85
CA CYS A 253 -1.58 5.88 -18.75
C CYS A 253 -1.59 5.27 -20.16
N LEU A 254 -2.75 5.29 -20.81
CA LEU A 254 -2.90 4.89 -22.20
C LEU A 254 -3.52 6.03 -23.01
N TRP A 255 -2.88 6.33 -24.11
CA TRP A 255 -3.16 7.49 -24.95
C TRP A 255 -3.50 7.03 -26.36
N THR A 256 -4.41 7.76 -27.00
CA THR A 256 -4.70 7.63 -28.44
C THR A 256 -3.65 8.36 -29.28
N GLU A 257 -3.63 8.04 -30.57
CA GLU A 257 -2.77 8.70 -31.55
C GLU A 257 -2.98 10.22 -31.61
N ASP A 258 -4.19 10.71 -31.36
CA ASP A 258 -4.52 12.14 -31.32
C ASP A 258 -4.03 12.87 -30.04
N GLY A 259 -3.52 12.11 -29.06
CA GLY A 259 -3.01 12.58 -27.77
C GLY A 259 -4.03 12.61 -26.63
N SER A 260 -5.25 12.09 -26.82
CA SER A 260 -6.23 12.01 -25.73
C SER A 260 -5.88 10.93 -24.70
N LEU A 261 -6.07 11.23 -23.41
CA LEU A 261 -5.88 10.26 -22.32
C LEU A 261 -7.12 9.38 -22.20
N GLN A 262 -7.03 8.12 -22.63
CA GLN A 262 -8.15 7.17 -22.53
C GLN A 262 -8.22 6.53 -21.14
N ILE A 263 -7.08 6.06 -20.64
CA ILE A 263 -7.02 5.31 -19.38
C ILE A 263 -5.91 5.88 -18.50
N LYS A 264 -6.24 6.06 -17.22
CA LYS A 264 -5.29 6.32 -16.15
C LYS A 264 -5.60 5.37 -15.00
N LYS A 265 -4.69 4.43 -14.72
CA LYS A 265 -4.85 3.42 -13.67
C LYS A 265 -3.71 3.50 -12.68
N ASN A 266 -4.03 3.72 -11.41
CA ASN A 266 -3.06 3.76 -10.34
C ASN A 266 -2.95 2.39 -9.66
N VAL A 267 -1.74 1.85 -9.55
CA VAL A 267 -1.44 0.60 -8.82
C VAL A 267 -0.65 0.89 -7.55
N GLY A 268 -1.05 1.93 -6.81
CA GLY A 268 -0.24 2.57 -5.77
C GLY A 268 0.38 1.64 -4.71
N ALA A 269 -0.22 0.48 -4.44
CA ALA A 269 0.34 -0.48 -3.50
C ALA A 269 1.56 -1.25 -4.02
N SER A 270 1.78 -1.25 -5.34
CA SER A 270 3.00 -1.73 -5.99
C SER A 270 4.13 -0.68 -5.94
N GLY A 271 3.80 0.59 -5.72
CA GLY A 271 4.72 1.72 -5.76
C GLY A 271 5.09 2.14 -7.18
N CYS A 272 6.20 2.87 -7.29
CA CYS A 272 6.77 3.31 -8.57
C CYS A 272 6.83 2.15 -9.58
N ILE A 273 6.40 2.41 -10.82
CA ILE A 273 6.53 1.46 -11.93
C ILE A 273 7.82 1.78 -12.69
N TRP A 274 8.74 0.83 -12.69
CA TRP A 274 10.05 0.98 -13.33
C TRP A 274 10.03 0.63 -14.82
N ASN A 275 9.21 -0.35 -15.21
CA ASN A 275 9.19 -0.83 -16.59
C ASN A 275 7.86 -1.48 -16.95
N LEU A 276 7.65 -1.67 -18.25
CA LEU A 276 6.53 -2.44 -18.79
C LEU A 276 6.94 -3.13 -20.09
N ASP A 277 6.24 -4.21 -20.40
CA ASP A 277 6.29 -4.87 -21.70
C ASP A 277 4.86 -5.19 -22.18
N TYR A 278 4.67 -5.21 -23.49
CA TYR A 278 3.37 -5.42 -24.14
C TYR A 278 3.47 -6.60 -25.10
N GLU A 279 2.56 -7.57 -24.94
CA GLU A 279 2.40 -8.70 -25.84
C GLU A 279 1.20 -8.47 -26.76
N GLU A 280 1.45 -8.33 -28.06
CA GLU A 280 0.43 -7.97 -29.06
C GLU A 280 -0.63 -9.07 -29.22
N THR A 281 -0.22 -10.34 -29.23
CA THR A 281 -1.13 -11.47 -29.47
C THR A 281 -2.20 -11.60 -28.39
N THR A 282 -1.80 -11.46 -27.12
CA THR A 282 -2.70 -11.53 -25.96
C THR A 282 -3.22 -10.16 -25.54
N LYS A 283 -2.75 -9.09 -26.19
CA LYS A 283 -3.07 -7.68 -25.90
C LYS A 283 -2.91 -7.36 -24.41
N THR A 284 -1.85 -7.89 -23.83
CA THR A 284 -1.60 -7.84 -22.38
C THR A 284 -0.37 -6.98 -22.11
N ILE A 285 -0.50 -6.05 -21.17
CA ILE A 285 0.62 -5.30 -20.61
C ILE A 285 0.97 -5.90 -19.26
N ILE A 286 2.26 -6.09 -19.00
CA ILE A 286 2.76 -6.40 -17.66
C ILE A 286 3.72 -5.31 -17.22
N THR A 287 3.52 -4.81 -16.00
CA THR A 287 4.37 -3.78 -15.40
C THR A 287 5.19 -4.33 -14.25
N SER A 288 6.39 -3.79 -14.06
CA SER A 288 7.30 -4.13 -12.97
C SER A 288 7.47 -2.95 -12.00
N SER A 289 7.47 -3.20 -10.69
CA SER A 289 7.35 -2.16 -9.67
C SER A 289 8.44 -2.18 -8.60
N ALA A 290 8.50 -1.11 -7.79
CA ALA A 290 9.48 -0.93 -6.72
C ALA A 290 9.37 -1.94 -5.56
N THR A 291 8.19 -2.51 -5.35
CA THR A 291 7.99 -3.57 -4.34
C THR A 291 8.33 -4.97 -4.87
N GLY A 292 8.65 -5.08 -6.16
CA GLY A 292 8.86 -6.35 -6.84
C GLY A 292 7.57 -7.07 -7.22
N LYS A 293 6.42 -6.41 -7.06
CA LYS A 293 5.12 -6.87 -7.58
C LYS A 293 5.04 -6.62 -9.08
N LEU A 294 4.33 -7.49 -9.79
CA LEU A 294 3.97 -7.26 -11.18
C LEU A 294 2.46 -6.97 -11.27
N ASN A 295 2.05 -6.19 -12.27
CA ASN A 295 0.63 -5.93 -12.55
C ASN A 295 0.31 -6.32 -13.98
N LYS A 296 -0.85 -6.92 -14.22
CA LYS A 296 -1.31 -7.40 -15.54
C LYS A 296 -2.54 -6.61 -15.96
N PHE A 297 -2.48 -6.09 -17.17
CA PHE A 297 -3.53 -5.30 -17.78
C PHE A 297 -3.90 -5.92 -19.12
N GLU A 298 -5.08 -6.55 -19.17
CA GLU A 298 -5.63 -7.08 -20.41
C GLU A 298 -6.42 -5.97 -21.12
N LEU A 299 -5.91 -5.48 -22.25
CA LEU A 299 -6.48 -4.30 -22.91
C LEU A 299 -7.93 -4.53 -23.35
N ASP A 300 -8.29 -5.73 -23.82
CA ASP A 300 -9.67 -6.06 -24.19
C ASP A 300 -10.63 -5.91 -22.99
N LYS A 301 -10.20 -6.29 -21.77
CA LYS A 301 -11.01 -6.11 -20.55
C LYS A 301 -11.10 -4.67 -20.11
N ILE A 302 -10.02 -3.89 -20.24
CA ILE A 302 -10.00 -2.48 -19.84
C ILE A 302 -10.86 -1.65 -20.78
N PHE A 303 -10.73 -1.87 -22.09
CA PHE A 303 -11.51 -1.16 -23.10
C PHE A 303 -12.95 -1.64 -23.21
N PHE A 304 -13.30 -2.81 -22.67
CA PHE A 304 -14.69 -3.27 -22.57
C PHE A 304 -15.64 -2.19 -22.02
N LYS A 305 -15.14 -1.37 -21.09
CA LYS A 305 -15.86 -0.23 -20.51
C LYS A 305 -16.31 0.79 -21.56
N GLU A 306 -15.45 1.15 -22.51
CA GLU A 306 -15.75 2.20 -23.49
C GLU A 306 -16.81 1.75 -24.50
N TYR A 307 -16.81 0.47 -24.87
CA TYR A 307 -17.70 -0.06 -25.90
C TYR A 307 -19.15 -0.28 -25.43
N ASN A 308 -19.39 -0.42 -24.11
CA ASN A 308 -20.70 -0.82 -23.55
C ASN A 308 -21.35 0.23 -22.65
N ASN A 309 -21.16 1.52 -22.93
CA ASN A 309 -22.01 2.55 -22.35
C ASN A 309 -23.39 2.48 -23.01
N GLU A 310 -24.27 1.66 -22.46
CA GLU A 310 -25.66 1.63 -22.87
C GLU A 310 -26.42 2.70 -22.09
N GLU A 311 -26.92 3.71 -22.81
CA GLU A 311 -28.06 4.46 -22.31
C GLU A 311 -29.25 3.51 -22.34
N ILE A 312 -29.78 3.15 -21.17
CA ILE A 312 -30.98 2.32 -21.10
C ILE A 312 -32.12 3.22 -21.55
N THR A 313 -32.50 3.09 -22.82
CA THR A 313 -33.65 3.80 -23.36
C THR A 313 -34.87 3.42 -22.55
N THR A 314 -35.39 4.40 -21.84
CA THR A 314 -36.73 4.36 -21.28
C THR A 314 -37.69 4.67 -22.41
N PHE A 315 -38.90 4.10 -22.38
CA PHE A 315 -39.99 4.52 -23.27
C PHE A 315 -40.40 5.98 -23.04
N ASP A 316 -41.04 6.58 -24.03
CA ASP A 316 -41.49 7.97 -24.00
C ASP A 316 -42.31 8.29 -22.74
N ASN A 317 -42.07 9.47 -22.15
CA ASN A 317 -42.74 10.01 -20.95
C ASN A 317 -42.38 9.42 -19.57
N VAL A 318 -41.36 8.56 -19.45
CA VAL A 318 -40.91 8.05 -18.14
C VAL A 318 -39.71 8.83 -17.61
N GLN A 319 -39.87 9.46 -16.44
CA GLN A 319 -38.77 10.17 -15.76
C GLN A 319 -38.31 9.37 -14.52
N PRO A 320 -37.16 8.65 -14.59
CA PRO A 320 -36.66 7.82 -13.50
C PRO A 320 -36.32 8.65 -12.25
N ILE A 321 -36.86 8.22 -11.11
CA ILE A 321 -36.50 8.74 -9.79
C ILE A 321 -35.59 7.77 -9.05
N LYS A 322 -35.97 6.49 -8.95
CA LYS A 322 -35.24 5.48 -8.17
C LYS A 322 -35.05 4.20 -8.95
N ILE A 323 -33.94 3.53 -8.68
CA ILE A 323 -33.62 2.23 -9.26
C ILE A 323 -33.07 1.29 -8.19
N VAL A 324 -33.31 -0.01 -8.35
CA VAL A 324 -32.74 -1.08 -7.52
C VAL A 324 -32.74 -2.39 -8.31
N TYR A 325 -31.76 -3.25 -8.08
CA TYR A 325 -31.75 -4.62 -8.61
C TYR A 325 -32.44 -5.60 -7.65
N LEU A 326 -33.26 -6.50 -8.20
CA LEU A 326 -33.81 -7.68 -7.53
C LEU A 326 -33.10 -8.93 -8.03
N ASN A 327 -32.77 -9.86 -7.12
CA ASN A 327 -32.08 -11.12 -7.42
C ASN A 327 -30.81 -10.99 -8.26
N ASN A 328 -30.16 -9.81 -8.28
CA ASN A 328 -29.06 -9.49 -9.19
C ASN A 328 -29.40 -9.59 -10.71
N VAL A 329 -30.67 -9.66 -11.09
CA VAL A 329 -31.07 -9.87 -12.49
C VAL A 329 -32.08 -8.83 -12.96
N VAL A 330 -33.11 -8.55 -12.15
CA VAL A 330 -34.22 -7.69 -12.56
C VAL A 330 -33.96 -6.27 -12.11
N LEU A 331 -33.99 -5.31 -13.02
CA LEU A 331 -33.90 -3.88 -12.68
C LEU A 331 -35.30 -3.33 -12.40
N CYS A 332 -35.55 -2.87 -11.19
CA CYS A 332 -36.75 -2.13 -10.83
C CYS A 332 -36.55 -0.63 -10.98
N LEU A 333 -37.54 0.03 -11.54
CA LEU A 333 -37.58 1.47 -11.75
C LEU A 333 -38.85 2.06 -11.15
N LEU A 334 -38.69 3.15 -10.40
CA LEU A 334 -39.78 4.04 -10.01
C LEU A 334 -39.65 5.37 -10.75
N ASP A 335 -40.70 5.79 -11.44
CA ASP A 335 -40.75 7.04 -12.19
C ASP A 335 -41.37 8.21 -11.39
N SER A 336 -41.42 9.40 -12.01
CA SER A 336 -42.02 10.60 -11.43
C SER A 336 -43.54 10.55 -11.26
N ASN A 337 -44.22 9.68 -12.01
CA ASN A 337 -45.65 9.45 -11.93
C ASN A 337 -46.01 8.34 -10.92
N MET A 338 -45.04 7.87 -10.13
CA MET A 338 -45.15 6.79 -9.15
C MET A 338 -45.54 5.45 -9.77
N GLN A 339 -45.11 5.20 -11.00
CA GLN A 339 -45.25 3.93 -11.70
C GLN A 339 -44.00 3.07 -11.48
N ILE A 340 -44.22 1.79 -11.20
CA ILE A 340 -43.17 0.79 -11.08
C ILE A 340 -43.04 0.07 -12.41
N PHE A 341 -41.81 0.00 -12.91
CA PHE A 341 -41.43 -0.80 -14.06
C PHE A 341 -40.36 -1.81 -13.67
N THR A 342 -40.34 -2.95 -14.36
CA THR A 342 -39.28 -3.95 -14.24
C THR A 342 -38.65 -4.19 -15.60
N LYS A 343 -37.33 -4.32 -15.65
CA LYS A 343 -36.59 -4.73 -16.85
C LYS A 343 -36.05 -6.15 -16.65
N PHE A 344 -36.41 -7.06 -17.53
CA PHE A 344 -35.90 -8.44 -17.61
C PHE A 344 -35.61 -8.78 -19.08
N GLU A 345 -34.45 -9.37 -19.39
CA GLU A 345 -34.05 -9.74 -20.77
C GLU A 345 -34.25 -8.60 -21.80
N ASN A 346 -33.95 -7.36 -21.41
CA ASN A 346 -34.15 -6.13 -22.19
C ASN A 346 -35.59 -5.67 -22.45
N GLU A 347 -36.59 -6.40 -21.96
CA GLU A 347 -37.98 -5.94 -21.99
C GLU A 347 -38.35 -5.19 -20.72
N TRP A 348 -38.97 -4.04 -20.90
CA TRP A 348 -39.57 -3.29 -19.80
C TRP A 348 -41.05 -3.65 -19.65
N ARG A 349 -41.49 -3.88 -18.42
CA ARG A 349 -42.88 -4.21 -18.08
C ARG A 349 -43.40 -3.28 -17.00
N PHE A 350 -44.57 -2.69 -17.24
CA PHE A 350 -45.32 -1.98 -16.21
C PHE A 350 -45.83 -2.97 -15.17
N VAL A 351 -45.63 -2.64 -13.89
CA VAL A 351 -46.03 -3.50 -12.76
C VAL A 351 -47.25 -2.91 -12.07
N ASN A 352 -47.13 -1.69 -11.55
CA ASN A 352 -48.19 -1.06 -10.78
C ASN A 352 -48.03 0.47 -10.72
N LYS A 353 -49.11 1.18 -10.41
CA LYS A 353 -49.10 2.63 -10.12
C LYS A 353 -49.43 2.86 -8.64
N LEU A 354 -48.57 3.59 -7.96
CA LEU A 354 -48.68 3.87 -6.54
C LEU A 354 -49.40 5.21 -6.32
N PHE A 355 -50.15 5.30 -5.22
CA PHE A 355 -50.96 6.48 -4.89
C PHE A 355 -50.22 7.52 -4.04
N HIS A 356 -49.06 7.16 -3.51
CA HIS A 356 -48.29 8.01 -2.59
C HIS A 356 -46.84 8.16 -3.05
N LYS A 357 -46.26 9.32 -2.73
CA LYS A 357 -44.85 9.61 -3.02
C LYS A 357 -43.96 8.68 -2.18
N ILE A 358 -43.18 7.83 -2.86
CA ILE A 358 -42.24 6.90 -2.22
C ILE A 358 -41.02 7.64 -1.69
N VAL A 359 -40.70 7.45 -0.41
CA VAL A 359 -39.58 8.08 0.28
C VAL A 359 -38.29 7.27 0.16
N ALA A 360 -38.37 5.93 0.26
CA ALA A 360 -37.24 5.04 0.02
C ALA A 360 -37.72 3.76 -0.68
N MET A 361 -36.80 3.16 -1.44
CA MET A 361 -36.98 1.93 -2.21
C MET A 361 -35.72 1.11 -2.05
N ASP A 362 -35.86 -0.15 -1.65
CA ASP A 362 -34.75 -1.05 -1.42
C ASP A 362 -35.19 -2.51 -1.68
N SER A 363 -34.25 -3.43 -1.81
CA SER A 363 -34.51 -4.82 -2.16
C SER A 363 -33.72 -5.82 -1.31
N TYR A 364 -34.29 -7.01 -1.14
CA TYR A 364 -33.60 -8.15 -0.55
C TYR A 364 -34.04 -9.43 -1.25
N GLU A 365 -33.08 -10.18 -1.80
CA GLU A 365 -33.34 -11.32 -2.67
C GLU A 365 -34.35 -10.94 -3.77
N ASN A 366 -35.50 -11.61 -3.78
CA ASN A 366 -36.55 -11.46 -4.78
C ASN A 366 -37.68 -10.52 -4.32
N ARG A 367 -37.51 -9.80 -3.21
CA ARG A 367 -38.52 -8.93 -2.62
C ARG A 367 -38.14 -7.45 -2.72
N LEU A 368 -39.09 -6.64 -3.17
CA LEU A 368 -38.98 -5.18 -3.24
C LEU A 368 -39.75 -4.55 -2.08
N PHE A 369 -39.13 -3.60 -1.40
CA PHE A 369 -39.74 -2.84 -0.30
C PHE A 369 -39.85 -1.36 -0.68
N LEU A 370 -41.03 -0.79 -0.47
CA LEU A 370 -41.32 0.62 -0.71
C LEU A 370 -41.93 1.22 0.54
N ILE A 371 -41.46 2.40 0.92
CA ILE A 371 -42.07 3.17 2.00
C ILE A 371 -42.65 4.48 1.49
N ALA A 372 -43.90 4.75 1.86
CA ALA A 372 -44.55 6.02 1.59
C ALA A 372 -45.41 6.42 2.77
N LYS A 373 -45.33 7.69 3.17
CA LYS A 373 -46.12 8.24 4.28
C LYS A 373 -46.03 7.33 5.52
N ASN A 374 -47.09 6.57 5.82
CA ASN A 374 -47.23 5.69 6.97
C ASN A 374 -47.39 4.20 6.59
N SER A 375 -47.16 3.83 5.33
CA SER A 375 -47.28 2.45 4.86
C SER A 375 -45.98 1.86 4.30
N ILE A 376 -45.89 0.54 4.39
CA ILE A 376 -44.83 -0.29 3.80
C ILE A 376 -45.50 -1.18 2.76
N THR A 377 -45.14 -0.97 1.50
CA THR A 377 -45.66 -1.77 0.38
C THR A 377 -44.59 -2.75 -0.07
N THR A 378 -44.96 -4.02 -0.25
CA THR A 378 -44.04 -5.06 -0.72
C THR A 378 -44.50 -5.77 -1.98
N PHE A 379 -43.50 -6.17 -2.77
CA PHE A 379 -43.70 -6.96 -3.98
C PHE A 379 -42.73 -8.14 -4.00
N ASP A 380 -43.21 -9.31 -4.43
CA ASP A 380 -42.39 -10.51 -4.63
C ASP A 380 -42.22 -10.79 -6.12
N PHE A 381 -40.97 -10.96 -6.55
CA PHE A 381 -40.65 -11.40 -7.90
C PHE A 381 -40.73 -12.91 -7.99
N CYS A 382 -41.49 -13.39 -8.98
CA CYS A 382 -41.63 -14.82 -9.26
C CYS A 382 -40.80 -15.19 -10.51
N ASP A 383 -39.73 -15.94 -10.31
CA ASP A 383 -38.80 -16.35 -11.37
C ASP A 383 -39.49 -17.20 -12.47
N LYS A 384 -40.56 -17.93 -12.13
CA LYS A 384 -41.31 -18.75 -13.11
C LYS A 384 -42.16 -17.90 -14.06
N SER A 385 -42.71 -16.79 -13.58
CA SER A 385 -43.61 -15.95 -14.36
C SER A 385 -42.96 -14.66 -14.87
N ASN A 386 -41.72 -14.38 -14.46
CA ASN A 386 -40.99 -13.15 -14.74
C ASN A 386 -41.83 -11.90 -14.47
N LYS A 387 -42.57 -11.93 -13.35
CA LYS A 387 -43.47 -10.87 -12.91
C LYS A 387 -43.23 -10.53 -11.45
N LEU A 388 -43.26 -9.23 -11.18
CA LEU A 388 -43.25 -8.67 -9.84
C LEU A 388 -44.70 -8.53 -9.37
N ASN A 389 -45.09 -9.32 -8.35
CA ASN A 389 -46.46 -9.37 -7.86
C ASN A 389 -46.59 -8.57 -6.57
N PHE A 390 -47.68 -7.81 -6.43
CA PHE A 390 -48.03 -7.15 -5.18
C PHE A 390 -48.26 -8.19 -4.08
N LYS A 391 -47.72 -7.96 -2.88
CA LYS A 391 -47.87 -8.86 -1.74
C LYS A 391 -48.68 -8.24 -0.60
N SER A 392 -48.21 -7.15 -0.02
CA SER A 392 -48.89 -6.48 1.10
C SER A 392 -48.66 -4.96 1.09
N ASP A 393 -49.59 -4.22 1.71
CA ASP A 393 -49.43 -2.80 2.02
C ASP A 393 -49.84 -2.55 3.48
N ILE A 394 -48.84 -2.40 4.36
CA ILE A 394 -49.02 -2.41 5.81
C ILE A 394 -49.07 -0.97 6.32
N ASN A 395 -50.20 -0.56 6.89
CA ASN A 395 -50.33 0.75 7.53
C ASN A 395 -49.88 0.69 9.00
N ILE A 396 -48.67 1.20 9.26
CA ILE A 396 -48.05 1.18 10.60
C ILE A 396 -48.79 2.05 11.60
N LYS A 397 -49.36 3.18 11.17
CA LYS A 397 -50.13 4.06 12.06
C LYS A 397 -51.38 3.37 12.61
N ALA A 398 -52.00 2.48 11.84
CA ALA A 398 -53.13 1.69 12.32
C ALA A 398 -52.71 0.61 13.33
N LYS A 399 -51.45 0.18 13.29
CA LYS A 399 -50.89 -0.88 14.14
C LYS A 399 -50.21 -0.32 15.41
N CYS A 400 -49.95 0.98 15.49
CA CYS A 400 -49.31 1.64 16.62
C CYS A 400 -50.17 2.79 17.16
N SER A 401 -50.85 2.56 18.30
CA SER A 401 -51.74 3.53 18.96
C SER A 401 -51.03 4.78 19.49
N ILE A 402 -49.70 4.73 19.65
CA ILE A 402 -48.87 5.80 20.23
C ILE A 402 -48.51 6.85 19.16
N ALA A 403 -48.59 6.52 17.87
CA ALA A 403 -48.25 7.40 16.75
C ALA A 403 -49.40 8.38 16.40
N ASN A 404 -49.88 9.16 17.39
CA ASN A 404 -51.01 10.08 17.23
C ASN A 404 -50.66 11.46 16.65
N GLU A 405 -49.49 11.62 16.06
CA GLU A 405 -49.05 12.91 15.52
C GLU A 405 -49.78 13.32 14.22
N LYS A 406 -50.02 14.65 14.09
CA LYS A 406 -50.70 15.28 12.94
C LYS A 406 -49.91 15.15 11.64
N LYS A 407 -48.57 15.06 11.69
CA LYS A 407 -47.69 14.82 10.53
C LYS A 407 -46.80 13.62 10.84
N PHE A 408 -47.09 12.48 10.21
CA PHE A 408 -46.34 11.24 10.37
C PHE A 408 -45.94 10.75 8.98
N TYR A 409 -44.63 10.74 8.68
CA TYR A 409 -44.11 10.11 7.47
C TYR A 409 -42.71 9.54 7.70
N PHE A 410 -42.46 8.40 7.05
CA PHE A 410 -41.17 7.71 7.10
C PHE A 410 -40.07 8.47 6.37
N ARG A 411 -38.83 8.31 6.85
CA ARG A 411 -37.62 8.92 6.30
C ARG A 411 -36.62 7.90 5.79
N ALA A 412 -36.53 6.74 6.45
CA ALA A 412 -35.58 5.69 6.10
C ALA A 412 -36.20 4.31 6.32
N ILE A 413 -35.73 3.35 5.53
CA ILE A 413 -35.95 1.91 5.66
C ILE A 413 -34.59 1.23 5.58
N HIS A 414 -34.39 0.22 6.43
CA HIS A 414 -33.24 -0.67 6.42
C HIS A 414 -33.77 -2.09 6.48
N ILE A 415 -33.36 -2.92 5.51
CA ILE A 415 -33.81 -4.31 5.45
C ILE A 415 -32.93 -5.15 6.37
N LEU A 416 -33.53 -5.82 7.36
CA LEU A 416 -32.80 -6.67 8.29
C LEU A 416 -32.65 -8.09 7.75
N ASN A 417 -33.73 -8.59 7.15
CA ASN A 417 -33.81 -9.84 6.40
C ASN A 417 -35.04 -9.80 5.49
N ARG A 418 -35.39 -10.92 4.86
CA ARG A 418 -36.55 -11.02 3.95
C ARG A 418 -37.91 -10.66 4.58
N TYR A 419 -38.04 -10.79 5.89
CA TYR A 419 -39.31 -10.64 6.61
C TYR A 419 -39.32 -9.41 7.51
N GLU A 420 -38.17 -9.05 8.10
CA GLU A 420 -38.06 -7.97 9.07
C GLU A 420 -37.44 -6.71 8.44
N VAL A 421 -38.07 -5.56 8.68
CA VAL A 421 -37.57 -4.25 8.28
C VAL A 421 -37.48 -3.30 9.47
N PHE A 422 -36.47 -2.44 9.46
CA PHE A 422 -36.30 -1.35 10.41
C PHE A 422 -36.60 -0.03 9.70
N ILE A 423 -37.55 0.74 10.22
CA ILE A 423 -37.98 2.02 9.62
C ILE A 423 -37.90 3.14 10.65
N SER A 424 -37.57 4.36 10.21
CA SER A 424 -37.58 5.55 11.07
C SER A 424 -38.40 6.68 10.47
N ASP A 425 -39.15 7.39 11.31
CA ASP A 425 -39.96 8.55 10.93
C ASP A 425 -39.18 9.87 11.01
N MET A 426 -39.88 10.99 10.81
CA MET A 426 -39.31 12.34 10.89
C MET A 426 -39.06 12.85 12.32
N HIS A 427 -39.60 12.17 13.34
CA HIS A 427 -39.56 12.58 14.76
C HIS A 427 -38.54 11.78 15.56
N GLY A 428 -37.95 10.75 14.95
CA GLY A 428 -36.99 9.85 15.59
C GLY A 428 -37.63 8.58 16.14
N HIS A 429 -38.91 8.33 15.87
CA HIS A 429 -39.55 7.06 16.18
C HIS A 429 -39.08 6.00 15.18
N CYS A 430 -38.66 4.85 15.70
CA CYS A 430 -38.21 3.73 14.92
C CYS A 430 -39.08 2.51 15.20
N PHE A 431 -39.39 1.76 14.14
CA PHE A 431 -40.26 0.58 14.19
C PHE A 431 -39.54 -0.60 13.55
N VAL A 432 -39.54 -1.74 14.23
CA VAL A 432 -39.16 -3.03 13.64
C VAL A 432 -40.43 -3.79 13.30
N VAL A 433 -40.59 -4.18 12.05
CA VAL A 433 -41.84 -4.74 11.52
C VAL A 433 -41.55 -6.07 10.84
N ASP A 434 -42.30 -7.10 11.23
CA ASP A 434 -42.46 -8.33 10.46
C ASP A 434 -43.50 -8.08 9.38
N VAL A 435 -43.03 -8.06 8.14
CA VAL A 435 -43.79 -7.72 6.95
C VAL A 435 -44.62 -8.91 6.44
N GLU A 436 -44.22 -10.15 6.77
CA GLU A 436 -44.97 -11.34 6.36
C GLU A 436 -46.19 -11.56 7.26
N ASN A 437 -46.01 -11.38 8.57
CA ASN A 437 -47.08 -11.54 9.56
C ASN A 437 -47.80 -10.22 9.90
N GLU A 438 -47.42 -9.12 9.23
CA GLU A 438 -47.92 -7.76 9.46
C GLU A 438 -47.94 -7.34 10.94
N LYS A 439 -46.86 -7.70 11.66
CA LYS A 439 -46.73 -7.53 13.11
C LYS A 439 -45.63 -6.54 13.44
N LEU A 440 -45.93 -5.64 14.37
CA LEU A 440 -44.93 -4.77 14.97
C LEU A 440 -44.13 -5.58 16.01
N LEU A 441 -42.81 -5.57 15.89
CA LEU A 441 -41.91 -6.33 16.76
C LEU A 441 -41.28 -5.46 17.85
N ASN A 442 -40.80 -4.26 17.53
CA ASN A 442 -40.13 -3.38 18.48
C ASN A 442 -40.39 -1.89 18.18
N LEU A 443 -40.30 -1.06 19.24
CA LEU A 443 -40.41 0.40 19.20
C LEU A 443 -39.18 1.06 19.83
N PHE A 444 -38.46 1.88 19.07
CA PHE A 444 -37.25 2.58 19.54
C PHE A 444 -37.32 4.09 19.32
N GLN A 445 -36.63 4.86 20.17
CA GLN A 445 -36.54 6.31 20.07
C GLN A 445 -35.09 6.76 19.84
N ILE A 446 -34.85 7.49 18.74
CA ILE A 446 -33.57 8.20 18.53
C ILE A 446 -33.48 9.36 19.54
N PRO A 447 -32.42 9.45 20.35
CA PRO A 447 -32.21 10.56 21.27
C PRO A 447 -32.11 11.90 20.54
N ASN A 448 -32.50 12.99 21.20
CA ASN A 448 -32.36 14.33 20.63
C ASN A 448 -30.89 14.62 20.27
N ALA A 449 -30.62 14.86 18.99
CA ALA A 449 -29.32 15.29 18.48
C ALA A 449 -29.25 16.81 18.38
N SER A 450 -28.03 17.37 18.35
CA SER A 450 -27.79 18.81 18.22
C SER A 450 -28.34 19.44 16.93
N ASN A 451 -28.55 18.63 15.88
CA ASN A 451 -28.85 19.11 14.53
C ASN A 451 -30.34 18.99 14.14
N ASN A 452 -31.26 18.67 15.06
CA ASN A 452 -32.70 18.46 14.81
C ASN A 452 -33.10 17.41 13.73
N GLU A 453 -32.15 16.82 13.00
CA GLU A 453 -32.39 15.70 12.07
C GLU A 453 -32.41 14.36 12.82
N LYS A 454 -33.60 13.74 12.92
CA LYS A 454 -33.85 12.54 13.73
C LYS A 454 -34.28 11.34 12.88
N TRP A 455 -33.42 10.90 11.97
CA TRP A 455 -33.66 9.67 11.23
C TRP A 455 -32.40 8.82 11.14
N THR A 456 -32.60 7.55 10.82
CA THR A 456 -31.53 6.55 10.75
C THR A 456 -30.79 6.60 9.41
N THR A 457 -29.50 6.28 9.43
CA THR A 457 -28.63 6.19 8.24
C THR A 457 -28.22 4.76 7.92
N ALA A 458 -28.15 3.89 8.94
CA ALA A 458 -27.99 2.45 8.81
C ALA A 458 -28.65 1.76 10.01
N ALA A 459 -29.20 0.57 9.83
CA ALA A 459 -29.67 -0.25 10.94
C ALA A 459 -29.49 -1.74 10.62
N THR A 460 -29.09 -2.53 11.61
CA THR A 460 -28.97 -3.98 11.48
C THR A 460 -29.26 -4.69 12.81
N LYS A 461 -29.66 -5.96 12.71
CA LYS A 461 -29.87 -6.84 13.85
C LYS A 461 -28.53 -7.52 14.12
N PHE A 462 -27.94 -7.28 15.28
CA PHE A 462 -26.64 -7.88 15.65
C PHE A 462 -26.81 -9.35 16.03
N ASN A 463 -27.83 -9.62 16.84
CA ASN A 463 -28.31 -10.95 17.19
C ASN A 463 -29.80 -10.83 17.58
N GLU A 464 -30.43 -11.92 18.04
CA GLU A 464 -31.84 -11.91 18.46
C GLU A 464 -32.16 -10.93 19.59
N SER A 465 -31.17 -10.52 20.39
CA SER A 465 -31.33 -9.66 21.55
C SER A 465 -30.98 -8.20 21.31
N PHE A 466 -30.22 -7.86 20.27
CA PHE A 466 -29.65 -6.52 20.12
C PHE A 466 -29.70 -5.98 18.68
N PHE A 467 -29.96 -4.66 18.58
CA PHE A 467 -29.96 -3.91 17.33
C PHE A 467 -28.89 -2.82 17.37
N ILE A 468 -28.19 -2.64 16.26
CA ILE A 468 -27.21 -1.58 16.08
C ILE A 468 -27.74 -0.60 15.03
N VAL A 469 -27.80 0.66 15.40
CA VAL A 469 -28.45 1.71 14.61
C VAL A 469 -27.56 2.94 14.51
N GLY A 470 -27.33 3.41 13.29
CA GLY A 470 -26.70 4.69 12.98
C GLY A 470 -27.73 5.79 12.80
N ASP A 471 -27.48 6.96 13.40
CA ASP A 471 -28.29 8.15 13.17
C ASP A 471 -27.63 9.10 12.15
N ARG A 472 -28.40 10.11 11.71
CA ARG A 472 -27.89 11.15 10.82
C ARG A 472 -26.86 12.09 11.47
N GLY A 473 -26.90 12.22 12.80
CA GLY A 473 -25.95 13.00 13.59
C GLY A 473 -24.56 12.37 13.74
N GLY A 474 -24.34 11.16 13.21
CA GLY A 474 -23.07 10.45 13.32
C GLY A 474 -22.96 9.53 14.53
N SER A 475 -24.05 9.34 15.29
CA SER A 475 -24.06 8.48 16.46
C SER A 475 -24.29 7.02 16.08
N LEU A 476 -23.63 6.13 16.80
CA LEU A 476 -23.93 4.71 16.87
C LEU A 476 -24.75 4.46 18.13
N LEU A 477 -25.91 3.81 17.98
CA LEU A 477 -26.88 3.52 19.02
C LEU A 477 -27.05 2.01 19.14
N LEU A 478 -27.04 1.51 20.37
CA LEU A 478 -27.35 0.11 20.68
C LEU A 478 -28.73 0.05 21.33
N TYR A 479 -29.59 -0.85 20.84
CA TYR A 479 -30.89 -1.12 21.43
C TYR A 479 -30.99 -2.60 21.81
N LYS A 480 -31.77 -2.87 22.86
CA LYS A 480 -32.13 -4.22 23.29
C LYS A 480 -33.52 -4.55 22.75
N ASN A 481 -33.69 -5.77 22.25
CA ASN A 481 -34.98 -6.32 21.88
C ASN A 481 -35.88 -6.38 23.12
N ARG A 482 -37.08 -5.82 23.01
CA ARG A 482 -38.10 -5.82 24.07
C ARG A 482 -39.46 -6.07 23.44
N ASP A 483 -40.20 -7.03 24.00
CA ASP A 483 -41.58 -7.33 23.58
C ASP A 483 -42.61 -6.26 24.03
N ASP A 484 -42.15 -5.13 24.57
CA ASP A 484 -43.00 -4.02 25.01
C ASP A 484 -43.25 -3.03 23.86
N LEU A 485 -44.48 -3.04 23.35
CA LEU A 485 -44.98 -2.15 22.31
C LEU A 485 -45.81 -0.97 22.87
N THR A 486 -45.81 -0.76 24.19
CA THR A 486 -46.57 0.32 24.84
C THR A 486 -45.79 1.63 24.93
N THR A 487 -44.46 1.60 24.78
CA THR A 487 -43.58 2.78 24.84
C THR A 487 -42.42 2.68 23.84
N PHE A 488 -41.84 3.82 23.47
CA PHE A 488 -40.61 3.86 22.67
C PHE A 488 -39.37 3.76 23.56
N HIS A 489 -38.54 2.73 23.33
CA HIS A 489 -37.37 2.48 24.16
C HIS A 489 -36.16 3.32 23.73
N GLN A 490 -35.45 3.88 24.72
CA GLN A 490 -34.18 4.59 24.51
C GLN A 490 -33.02 3.61 24.27
N PRO A 491 -31.93 4.04 23.63
CA PRO A 491 -30.76 3.20 23.44
C PRO A 491 -30.08 2.89 24.78
N ILE A 492 -29.58 1.66 24.92
CA ILE A 492 -28.83 1.21 26.10
C ILE A 492 -27.38 1.73 26.08
N PHE A 493 -26.85 2.01 24.90
CA PHE A 493 -25.50 2.56 24.72
C PHE A 493 -25.43 3.49 23.51
N LYS A 494 -24.58 4.53 23.59
CA LYS A 494 -24.40 5.53 22.53
C LYS A 494 -22.94 5.94 22.38
N ILE A 495 -22.43 5.90 21.14
CA ILE A 495 -21.18 6.56 20.73
C ILE A 495 -21.55 7.74 19.83
N SER A 496 -21.14 8.95 20.20
CA SER A 496 -21.44 10.15 19.40
C SER A 496 -20.37 10.39 18.32
N LYS A 497 -20.78 10.82 17.13
CA LYS A 497 -19.89 11.26 16.03
C LYS A 497 -18.82 10.23 15.61
N LEU A 498 -19.19 8.95 15.54
CA LEU A 498 -18.28 7.86 15.17
C LEU A 498 -17.59 8.09 13.81
N HIS A 499 -18.31 8.59 12.81
CA HIS A 499 -17.85 8.90 11.43
C HIS A 499 -18.15 10.36 11.03
N CYS A 500 -17.93 11.33 11.94
CA CYS A 500 -18.26 12.75 11.74
C CYS A 500 -19.78 13.04 11.77
N GLN A 501 -20.19 14.27 11.42
CA GLN A 501 -21.57 14.77 11.60
C GLN A 501 -22.58 14.31 10.53
N PHE A 502 -22.25 13.33 9.69
CA PHE A 502 -23.07 12.93 8.55
C PHE A 502 -23.59 11.48 8.59
N GLY A 503 -23.41 10.78 9.71
CA GLY A 503 -23.78 9.37 9.84
C GLY A 503 -22.83 8.43 9.08
N PHE A 504 -23.14 7.15 9.13
CA PHE A 504 -22.47 6.09 8.37
C PHE A 504 -23.53 5.26 7.64
N ASN A 505 -23.16 4.68 6.51
CA ASN A 505 -24.12 4.03 5.60
C ASN A 505 -24.07 2.51 5.70
N VAL A 506 -22.98 1.95 6.22
CA VAL A 506 -22.76 0.51 6.27
C VAL A 506 -22.51 0.06 7.71
N ILE A 507 -23.21 -1.01 8.11
CA ILE A 507 -22.90 -1.82 9.28
C ILE A 507 -22.76 -3.26 8.77
N LYS A 508 -21.57 -3.85 8.93
CA LYS A 508 -21.33 -5.26 8.59
C LYS A 508 -20.99 -6.03 9.86
N ILE A 509 -21.79 -7.04 10.18
CA ILE A 509 -21.52 -7.95 11.30
C ILE A 509 -20.35 -8.87 10.94
N LEU A 510 -19.39 -8.97 11.85
CA LEU A 510 -18.24 -9.85 11.75
C LEU A 510 -18.38 -10.98 12.80
N LYS A 511 -17.46 -11.94 12.76
CA LYS A 511 -17.44 -13.05 13.74
C LYS A 511 -16.97 -12.57 15.12
N ASN A 512 -17.28 -13.34 16.17
CA ASN A 512 -16.80 -13.15 17.55
C ASN A 512 -17.14 -11.78 18.15
N ASN A 513 -18.38 -11.35 17.96
CA ASN A 513 -18.94 -10.07 18.42
C ASN A 513 -18.29 -8.80 17.85
N PHE A 514 -17.54 -8.92 16.76
CA PHE A 514 -17.05 -7.76 16.04
C PHE A 514 -18.05 -7.31 14.99
N PHE A 515 -18.00 -6.04 14.62
CA PHE A 515 -18.71 -5.49 13.46
C PHE A 515 -17.94 -4.28 12.93
N SER A 516 -18.09 -3.99 11.65
CA SER A 516 -17.46 -2.82 11.02
C SER A 516 -18.49 -1.81 10.58
N THR A 517 -18.13 -0.54 10.67
CA THR A 517 -18.95 0.60 10.21
C THR A 517 -18.18 1.41 9.18
N ALA A 518 -18.86 1.87 8.15
CA ALA A 518 -18.27 2.67 7.07
C ALA A 518 -19.25 3.72 6.57
N GLY A 519 -18.75 4.88 6.18
CA GLY A 519 -19.61 6.00 5.80
C GLY A 519 -18.89 7.14 5.11
N ILE A 520 -19.34 8.35 5.42
CA ILE A 520 -18.73 9.59 4.94
C ILE A 520 -17.51 9.88 5.81
N GLY A 521 -16.36 10.14 5.19
CA GLY A 521 -15.12 10.50 5.89
C GLY A 521 -13.93 9.60 5.58
N GLY A 522 -14.05 8.68 4.61
CA GLY A 522 -12.92 7.87 4.13
C GLY A 522 -12.33 6.95 5.19
N MET A 523 -13.16 6.48 6.13
CA MET A 523 -12.74 5.63 7.23
C MET A 523 -13.64 4.41 7.39
N ILE A 524 -13.03 3.30 7.76
CA ILE A 524 -13.70 2.10 8.28
C ILE A 524 -13.30 1.93 9.72
N LYS A 525 -14.30 1.66 10.58
CA LYS A 525 -14.08 1.42 11.99
C LYS A 525 -14.54 0.02 12.35
N THR A 526 -13.67 -0.77 12.93
CA THR A 526 -13.99 -2.08 13.50
C THR A 526 -14.25 -1.92 14.99
N LEU A 527 -15.41 -2.38 15.42
CA LEU A 527 -15.89 -2.27 16.80
C LEU A 527 -16.15 -3.66 17.38
N PHE A 528 -16.06 -3.76 18.69
CA PHE A 528 -16.40 -4.96 19.46
C PHE A 528 -17.60 -4.66 20.35
N PHE A 529 -18.56 -5.59 20.37
CA PHE A 529 -19.69 -5.53 21.28
C PHE A 529 -19.49 -6.48 22.46
N ASN A 530 -19.43 -5.92 23.66
CA ASN A 530 -19.41 -6.69 24.90
C ASN A 530 -20.84 -6.94 25.38
N GLU A 531 -21.37 -8.12 25.07
CA GLU A 531 -22.74 -8.52 25.45
C GLU A 531 -22.99 -8.50 26.96
N LYS A 532 -21.97 -8.79 27.78
CA LYS A 532 -22.13 -8.82 29.25
C LYS A 532 -22.22 -7.44 29.86
N LEU A 533 -21.44 -6.49 29.32
CA LEU A 533 -21.43 -5.10 29.79
C LEU A 533 -22.43 -4.22 29.04
N GLU A 534 -23.04 -4.73 27.97
CA GLU A 534 -23.90 -3.99 27.05
C GLU A 534 -23.23 -2.73 26.48
N THR A 535 -21.91 -2.79 26.26
CA THR A 535 -21.08 -1.68 25.77
C THR A 535 -20.42 -2.00 24.43
N ILE A 536 -20.14 -0.96 23.65
CA ILE A 536 -19.43 -1.06 22.38
C ILE A 536 -18.13 -0.27 22.47
N GLU A 537 -17.05 -0.89 22.03
CA GLU A 537 -15.72 -0.30 21.99
C GLU A 537 -15.20 -0.21 20.55
N VAL A 538 -14.57 0.91 20.20
CA VAL A 538 -13.85 1.05 18.93
C VAL A 538 -12.49 0.37 19.08
N TYR A 539 -12.22 -0.62 18.25
CA TYR A 539 -10.95 -1.33 18.22
C TYR A 539 -10.04 -0.68 17.18
N GLN A 540 -10.45 -0.68 15.91
CA GLN A 540 -9.58 -0.30 14.79
C GLN A 540 -10.20 0.81 13.96
N THR A 541 -9.38 1.72 13.45
CA THR A 541 -9.77 2.73 12.46
C THR A 541 -8.80 2.65 11.28
N GLU A 542 -9.33 2.47 10.07
CA GLU A 542 -8.56 2.35 8.84
C GLU A 542 -9.00 3.40 7.83
N LYS A 543 -8.05 4.00 7.12
CA LYS A 543 -8.34 4.92 6.01
C LYS A 543 -8.62 4.12 4.74
N THR A 544 -9.62 4.56 3.99
CA THR A 544 -9.99 3.97 2.70
C THR A 544 -9.72 4.93 1.54
N PRO A 545 -9.47 4.41 0.32
CA PRO A 545 -9.44 5.23 -0.90
C PRO A 545 -10.79 5.83 -1.28
N ILE A 546 -11.88 5.35 -0.68
CA ILE A 546 -13.25 5.80 -0.96
C ILE A 546 -13.68 6.79 0.12
N ASN A 547 -13.81 8.06 -0.25
CA ASN A 547 -14.20 9.15 0.64
C ASN A 547 -15.60 8.95 1.26
N SER A 548 -16.52 8.39 0.48
CA SER A 548 -17.89 8.09 0.93
C SER A 548 -18.23 6.64 0.62
N VAL A 549 -17.98 5.74 1.57
CA VAL A 549 -18.40 4.33 1.46
C VAL A 549 -19.91 4.25 1.61
N GLN A 550 -20.57 3.56 0.67
CA GLN A 550 -22.02 3.45 0.60
C GLN A 550 -22.52 2.02 0.74
N LYS A 551 -21.82 1.05 0.15
CA LYS A 551 -22.21 -0.36 0.15
C LYS A 551 -20.97 -1.24 0.21
N ILE A 552 -21.03 -2.36 0.93
CA ILE A 552 -20.03 -3.42 0.88
C ILE A 552 -20.75 -4.67 0.38
N ILE A 553 -20.23 -5.25 -0.70
CA ILE A 553 -20.76 -6.48 -1.29
C ILE A 553 -19.69 -7.57 -1.18
N GLU A 554 -20.11 -8.82 -1.09
CA GLU A 554 -19.22 -9.97 -1.03
C GLU A 554 -19.54 -10.92 -2.18
N TYR A 555 -18.50 -11.39 -2.86
CA TYR A 555 -18.62 -12.28 -4.01
C TYR A 555 -17.46 -13.27 -4.04
N ASN A 556 -17.75 -14.56 -4.12
CA ASN A 556 -16.77 -15.66 -4.02
C ASN A 556 -15.81 -15.52 -2.81
N GLY A 557 -16.32 -15.03 -1.67
CA GLY A 557 -15.52 -14.77 -0.46
C GLY A 557 -14.60 -13.54 -0.54
N VAL A 558 -14.72 -12.73 -1.60
CA VAL A 558 -14.01 -11.47 -1.78
C VAL A 558 -14.94 -10.31 -1.49
N GLU A 559 -14.50 -9.40 -0.63
CA GLU A 559 -15.22 -8.17 -0.31
C GLU A 559 -14.85 -7.04 -1.28
N TYR A 560 -15.88 -6.36 -1.76
CA TYR A 560 -15.76 -5.15 -2.57
C TYR A 560 -16.45 -3.99 -1.85
N MET A 561 -15.75 -2.88 -1.72
CA MET A 561 -16.32 -1.66 -1.16
C MET A 561 -16.69 -0.71 -2.29
N LEU A 562 -17.93 -0.23 -2.25
CA LEU A 562 -18.52 0.64 -3.25
C LEU A 562 -18.83 2.00 -2.64
N GLY A 563 -18.54 3.06 -3.38
CA GLY A 563 -18.86 4.40 -2.94
C GLY A 563 -18.46 5.45 -3.94
N PHE A 564 -18.18 6.65 -3.44
CA PHE A 564 -17.93 7.80 -4.29
C PHE A 564 -16.75 8.64 -3.81
N ASN A 565 -15.96 9.08 -4.79
CA ASN A 565 -15.00 10.17 -4.69
C ASN A 565 -15.53 11.30 -5.56
N ASP A 566 -16.14 12.30 -4.92
CA ASP A 566 -16.78 13.45 -5.56
C ASP A 566 -17.80 13.04 -6.64
N ASN A 567 -17.44 13.21 -7.91
CA ASN A 567 -18.26 12.92 -9.07
C ASN A 567 -18.09 11.51 -9.65
N TYR A 568 -17.24 10.70 -9.03
CA TYR A 568 -16.87 9.38 -9.51
C TYR A 568 -17.44 8.30 -8.60
N PHE A 569 -18.09 7.31 -9.20
CA PHE A 569 -18.32 6.02 -8.57
C PHE A 569 -16.99 5.29 -8.50
N VAL A 570 -16.67 4.75 -7.33
CA VAL A 570 -15.42 4.05 -7.06
C VAL A 570 -15.73 2.71 -6.41
N MET A 571 -15.04 1.69 -6.90
CA MET A 571 -15.09 0.34 -6.37
C MET A 571 -13.68 -0.12 -6.04
N THR A 572 -13.51 -0.64 -4.83
CA THR A 572 -12.23 -1.10 -4.31
C THR A 572 -12.27 -2.56 -3.89
N LYS A 573 -11.11 -3.20 -3.97
CA LYS A 573 -10.80 -4.53 -3.46
C LYS A 573 -9.51 -4.44 -2.67
N ARG A 574 -9.44 -5.01 -1.46
CA ARG A 574 -8.24 -4.96 -0.59
C ARG A 574 -7.66 -3.55 -0.39
N ASN A 575 -8.54 -2.54 -0.29
CA ASN A 575 -8.17 -1.13 -0.17
C ASN A 575 -7.44 -0.53 -1.39
N GLU A 576 -7.57 -1.13 -2.57
CA GLU A 576 -7.09 -0.60 -3.86
C GLU A 576 -8.27 -0.31 -4.80
N ILE A 577 -8.17 0.76 -5.59
CA ILE A 577 -9.20 1.14 -6.56
C ILE A 577 -9.07 0.25 -7.80
N ILE A 578 -10.05 -0.64 -8.00
CA ILE A 578 -10.12 -1.49 -9.20
C ILE A 578 -11.00 -0.85 -10.28
N TYR A 579 -11.99 -0.06 -9.91
CA TYR A 579 -12.87 0.58 -10.87
C TYR A 579 -13.26 1.99 -10.46
N GLU A 580 -13.30 2.88 -11.46
CA GLU A 580 -13.70 4.27 -11.32
C GLU A 580 -14.52 4.69 -12.54
N HIS A 581 -15.63 5.40 -12.32
CA HIS A 581 -16.51 5.89 -13.38
C HIS A 581 -17.15 7.23 -13.03
N ARG A 582 -17.08 8.19 -13.96
CA ARG A 582 -17.69 9.51 -13.78
C ARG A 582 -19.20 9.41 -13.94
N CYS A 583 -19.90 9.44 -12.81
CA CYS A 583 -21.35 9.31 -12.76
C CYS A 583 -22.02 10.50 -12.06
N GLY A 584 -21.27 11.58 -11.80
CA GLY A 584 -21.68 12.85 -11.19
C GLY A 584 -22.19 12.78 -9.75
N GLY A 585 -21.68 11.79 -9.01
CA GLY A 585 -21.63 11.78 -7.54
C GLY A 585 -22.76 11.06 -6.82
N LYS A 586 -22.60 10.98 -5.49
CA LYS A 586 -23.40 10.14 -4.58
C LYS A 586 -24.88 10.50 -4.45
N HIS A 587 -25.29 11.67 -4.92
CA HIS A 587 -26.66 12.17 -4.75
C HIS A 587 -27.66 11.59 -5.77
N ARG A 588 -27.18 10.75 -6.68
CA ARG A 588 -27.98 10.06 -7.70
C ARG A 588 -28.42 8.70 -7.18
N HIS A 589 -29.51 8.17 -7.71
CA HIS A 589 -29.89 6.78 -7.43
C HIS A 589 -29.04 5.86 -8.29
N TRP A 590 -28.50 4.82 -7.68
CA TRP A 590 -27.62 3.88 -8.33
C TRP A 590 -27.73 2.51 -7.67
N ASP A 591 -27.41 1.48 -8.43
CA ASP A 591 -27.19 0.14 -7.88
C ASP A 591 -26.24 -0.65 -8.78
N VAL A 592 -25.71 -1.74 -8.26
CA VAL A 592 -24.74 -2.60 -8.93
C VAL A 592 -25.20 -4.05 -8.89
N THR A 593 -25.02 -4.76 -10.01
CA THR A 593 -25.31 -6.18 -10.10
C THR A 593 -24.18 -6.98 -10.76
N PHE A 594 -24.15 -8.29 -10.50
CA PHE A 594 -23.30 -9.26 -11.19
C PHE A 594 -24.04 -9.84 -12.41
N LEU A 595 -23.41 -9.77 -13.58
CA LEU A 595 -23.98 -10.30 -14.83
C LEU A 595 -23.61 -11.76 -15.07
N ASN A 596 -22.33 -12.08 -14.92
CA ASN A 596 -21.82 -13.44 -14.96
C ASN A 596 -21.03 -13.68 -13.69
N LYS A 597 -21.31 -14.80 -13.02
CA LYS A 597 -20.61 -15.19 -11.80
C LYS A 597 -19.17 -15.59 -12.15
N ASP A 598 -18.96 -16.40 -13.16
CA ASP A 598 -17.64 -16.99 -13.42
C ASP A 598 -16.59 -15.94 -13.86
N ASP A 599 -17.01 -14.89 -14.57
CA ASP A 599 -16.09 -13.88 -15.13
C ASP A 599 -15.95 -12.59 -14.28
N CYS A 600 -16.53 -12.53 -13.08
CA CYS A 600 -16.55 -11.30 -12.25
C CYS A 600 -17.09 -10.06 -13.01
N LYS A 601 -17.96 -10.26 -14.00
CA LYS A 601 -18.54 -9.18 -14.82
C LYS A 601 -19.67 -8.50 -14.06
N MET A 602 -19.59 -7.18 -13.94
CA MET A 602 -20.53 -6.36 -13.17
C MET A 602 -21.17 -5.27 -14.03
N ARG A 603 -22.35 -4.82 -13.60
CA ARG A 603 -23.07 -3.70 -14.20
C ARG A 603 -23.36 -2.66 -13.12
N PHE A 604 -22.92 -1.43 -13.36
CA PHE A 604 -23.26 -0.26 -12.56
C PHE A 604 -24.32 0.56 -13.30
N THR A 605 -25.46 0.75 -12.67
CA THR A 605 -26.59 1.49 -13.24
C THR A 605 -26.92 2.68 -12.35
N TYR A 606 -27.12 3.85 -12.96
CA TYR A 606 -27.34 5.10 -12.23
C TYR A 606 -28.29 6.03 -12.97
N THR A 607 -28.92 6.94 -12.23
CA THR A 607 -29.75 8.01 -12.80
C THR A 607 -28.89 9.22 -13.19
N HIS A 608 -29.08 9.72 -14.41
CA HIS A 608 -28.35 10.87 -14.93
C HIS A 608 -29.25 11.73 -15.82
N LYS A 609 -29.38 13.04 -15.53
CA LYS A 609 -30.19 13.98 -16.32
C LYS A 609 -31.62 13.48 -16.62
N LYS A 610 -32.26 12.80 -15.67
CA LYS A 610 -33.58 12.14 -15.85
C LYS A 610 -33.60 11.00 -16.88
N HIS A 611 -32.46 10.35 -17.11
CA HIS A 611 -32.33 9.10 -17.85
C HIS A 611 -31.65 8.06 -16.96
N ILE A 612 -31.69 6.80 -17.39
CA ILE A 612 -30.96 5.71 -16.75
C ILE A 612 -29.77 5.37 -17.66
N SER A 613 -28.57 5.41 -17.09
CA SER A 613 -27.36 4.99 -17.76
C SER A 613 -26.82 3.75 -17.07
N SER A 614 -26.30 2.80 -17.84
CA SER A 614 -25.60 1.64 -17.32
C SER A 614 -24.26 1.46 -17.97
N VAL A 615 -23.30 0.99 -17.18
CA VAL A 615 -21.95 0.65 -17.65
C VAL A 615 -21.58 -0.73 -17.13
N GLU A 616 -21.07 -1.56 -18.02
CA GLU A 616 -20.55 -2.87 -17.69
C GLU A 616 -19.03 -2.85 -17.56
N PHE A 617 -18.49 -3.60 -16.60
CA PHE A 617 -17.06 -3.68 -16.35
C PHE A 617 -16.69 -5.00 -15.68
N TYR A 618 -15.41 -5.36 -15.74
CA TYR A 618 -14.87 -6.50 -15.02
C TYR A 618 -14.36 -6.07 -13.65
N ALA A 619 -14.78 -6.78 -12.60
CA ALA A 619 -14.30 -6.61 -11.24
C ALA A 619 -13.02 -7.43 -10.98
N ASP A 620 -12.07 -7.34 -11.90
CA ASP A 620 -10.79 -8.02 -11.81
C ASP A 620 -9.78 -7.20 -11.02
N ASP A 621 -8.90 -7.91 -10.32
CA ASP A 621 -7.72 -7.32 -9.71
C ASP A 621 -6.63 -7.19 -10.79
N PHE A 622 -5.98 -6.02 -10.89
CA PHE A 622 -4.89 -5.82 -11.85
C PHE A 622 -3.55 -6.35 -11.32
N VAL A 623 -3.51 -6.82 -10.07
CA VAL A 623 -2.30 -7.44 -9.51
C VAL A 623 -2.03 -8.76 -10.23
N PHE A 624 -0.89 -8.82 -10.92
CA PHE A 624 -0.41 -10.06 -11.49
C PHE A 624 0.15 -10.89 -10.34
N ASN A 625 -0.65 -11.79 -9.80
CA ASN A 625 -0.20 -12.72 -8.76
C ASN A 625 0.95 -13.56 -9.31
N THR A 626 2.19 -13.17 -9.02
CA THR A 626 3.40 -13.81 -9.54
C THR A 626 3.77 -15.10 -8.83
N PHE A 627 3.06 -15.52 -7.78
CA PHE A 627 3.44 -16.69 -6.98
C PHE A 627 2.26 -17.61 -6.60
N THR A 628 2.31 -18.83 -7.14
CA THR A 628 2.09 -20.13 -6.46
C THR A 628 0.94 -20.27 -5.47
N GLY A 629 -0.32 -19.92 -5.78
CA GLY A 629 -1.43 -20.17 -4.84
C GLY A 629 -1.22 -19.59 -3.42
N ASN A 630 -0.29 -18.65 -3.27
CA ASN A 630 0.14 -18.10 -2.00
C ASN A 630 -0.64 -16.81 -1.77
N ASN A 631 -1.41 -16.81 -0.69
CA ASN A 631 -2.19 -15.67 -0.22
C ASN A 631 -1.30 -14.58 0.40
N ASP A 632 -0.24 -14.15 -0.30
CA ASP A 632 0.56 -13.01 0.11
C ASP A 632 -0.19 -11.72 -0.23
N ASP A 633 -0.85 -11.18 0.79
CA ASP A 633 -1.57 -9.91 0.75
C ASP A 633 -0.76 -8.78 1.42
N ALA A 634 0.48 -9.04 1.84
CA ALA A 634 1.31 -8.04 2.50
C ALA A 634 1.77 -6.93 1.54
N PHE A 635 1.67 -5.70 2.03
CA PHE A 635 2.22 -4.51 1.39
C PHE A 635 3.45 -4.06 2.17
N TRP A 636 4.64 -4.14 1.57
CA TRP A 636 5.84 -3.56 2.18
C TRP A 636 5.81 -2.04 2.14
N HIS A 637 6.73 -1.39 2.87
CA HIS A 637 6.87 0.06 2.84
C HIS A 637 7.24 0.54 1.43
N LEU A 638 6.62 1.63 0.99
CA LEU A 638 6.90 2.26 -0.32
C LEU A 638 8.11 3.21 -0.26
N LYS A 639 8.52 3.57 0.96
CA LYS A 639 9.72 4.34 1.28
C LYS A 639 10.62 3.52 2.23
N GLY A 640 11.76 4.09 2.63
CA GLY A 640 12.70 3.42 3.52
C GLY A 640 12.04 2.94 4.83
N CYS A 641 12.30 1.68 5.20
CA CYS A 641 11.91 1.09 6.47
C CYS A 641 12.98 1.38 7.53
N ASN A 642 12.66 2.20 8.53
CA ASN A 642 13.62 2.68 9.52
C ASN A 642 13.91 1.67 10.63
N ALA A 643 12.90 0.90 11.04
CA ALA A 643 13.06 -0.09 12.10
C ALA A 643 12.12 -1.28 11.89
N ILE A 644 12.62 -2.45 12.29
CA ILE A 644 11.83 -3.67 12.38
C ILE A 644 12.00 -4.31 13.76
N LYS A 645 10.97 -5.05 14.20
CA LYS A 645 11.02 -5.88 15.40
C LYS A 645 10.29 -7.19 15.14
N MET A 646 10.94 -8.26 15.56
CA MET A 646 10.44 -9.62 15.44
C MET A 646 9.85 -10.09 16.77
N ILE A 647 8.66 -10.69 16.71
CA ILE A 647 8.03 -11.41 17.82
C ILE A 647 8.05 -12.91 17.47
N ASP A 648 9.12 -13.58 17.90
CA ASP A 648 9.48 -14.91 17.43
C ASP A 648 8.39 -15.96 17.70
N ASP A 649 7.79 -15.96 18.89
CA ASP A 649 6.74 -16.91 19.28
C ASP A 649 5.45 -16.78 18.48
N ALA A 650 5.25 -15.62 17.85
CA ALA A 650 4.06 -15.33 17.06
C ALA A 650 4.32 -15.37 15.55
N MET A 651 5.58 -15.47 15.11
CA MET A 651 6.01 -15.20 13.74
C MET A 651 5.44 -13.88 13.19
N ILE A 652 5.46 -12.82 14.02
CA ILE A 652 5.00 -11.49 13.62
C ILE A 652 6.21 -10.58 13.42
N LEU A 653 6.26 -9.97 12.24
CA LEU A 653 7.16 -8.88 11.89
C LEU A 653 6.41 -7.55 12.07
N ILE A 654 6.96 -6.68 12.91
CA ILE A 654 6.53 -5.30 13.04
C ILE A 654 7.55 -4.45 12.30
N SER A 655 7.07 -3.54 11.45
CA SER A 655 7.92 -2.64 10.67
C SER A 655 7.36 -1.22 10.68
N CYS A 656 8.25 -0.24 10.67
CA CYS A 656 7.87 1.17 10.56
C CYS A 656 8.82 1.94 9.64
N GLY A 657 8.29 2.90 8.90
CA GLY A 657 9.03 3.55 7.82
C GLY A 657 8.83 5.06 7.68
N GLU A 658 9.46 5.59 6.64
CA GLU A 658 9.32 6.97 6.19
C GLU A 658 7.96 7.27 5.53
N ASP A 659 7.23 6.22 5.16
CA ASP A 659 5.87 6.29 4.62
C ASP A 659 4.79 6.51 5.69
N THR A 660 5.18 6.78 6.94
CA THR A 660 4.32 7.04 8.11
C THR A 660 3.48 5.84 8.59
N PHE A 661 3.70 4.65 8.00
CA PHE A 661 2.98 3.45 8.40
C PHE A 661 3.72 2.66 9.49
N LEU A 662 2.95 2.13 10.42
CA LEU A 662 3.32 1.00 11.28
C LEU A 662 2.60 -0.24 10.74
N LYS A 663 3.36 -1.24 10.32
CA LYS A 663 2.82 -2.45 9.67
C LYS A 663 3.07 -3.68 10.51
N LEU A 664 2.03 -4.48 10.68
CA LEU A 664 2.08 -5.78 11.33
C LEU A 664 1.87 -6.85 10.26
N THR A 665 2.85 -7.74 10.13
CA THR A 665 2.87 -8.77 9.10
C THR A 665 3.13 -10.13 9.73
N GLN A 666 2.23 -11.08 9.48
CA GLN A 666 2.45 -12.47 9.85
C GLN A 666 3.37 -13.13 8.83
N MET A 667 4.36 -13.85 9.31
CA MET A 667 5.25 -14.65 8.49
C MET A 667 4.90 -16.13 8.63
N LYS A 668 5.04 -16.87 7.53
CA LYS A 668 4.98 -18.32 7.53
C LYS A 668 6.13 -18.84 6.67
N ILE A 669 6.89 -19.79 7.23
CA ILE A 669 7.97 -20.47 6.51
C ILE A 669 7.33 -21.55 5.62
N MET A 670 7.70 -21.55 4.36
CA MET A 670 7.20 -22.45 3.32
C MET A 670 8.09 -23.69 3.20
N GLU A 671 7.61 -24.72 2.51
CA GLU A 671 8.33 -26.00 2.33
C GLU A 671 9.66 -25.83 1.56
N ASP A 672 9.75 -24.85 0.67
CA ASP A 672 10.95 -24.48 -0.08
C ASP A 672 11.94 -23.61 0.73
N GLY A 673 11.63 -23.33 2.00
CA GLY A 673 12.44 -22.49 2.89
C GLY A 673 12.24 -20.98 2.68
N ASP A 674 11.38 -20.56 1.76
CA ASP A 674 10.99 -19.15 1.61
C ASP A 674 9.95 -18.73 2.67
N ILE A 675 9.68 -17.43 2.74
CA ILE A 675 8.76 -16.84 3.72
C ILE A 675 7.60 -16.20 2.97
N SER A 676 6.38 -16.60 3.31
CA SER A 676 5.16 -15.95 2.87
C SER A 676 4.74 -14.89 3.90
N PHE A 677 4.26 -13.75 3.42
CA PHE A 677 3.90 -12.60 4.23
C PHE A 677 2.41 -12.27 4.11
N ARG A 678 1.73 -12.24 5.26
CA ARG A 678 0.31 -11.86 5.35
C ARG A 678 0.14 -10.58 6.17
N SER A 679 -0.52 -9.58 5.61
CA SER A 679 -0.88 -8.34 6.31
C SER A 679 -1.85 -8.63 7.45
N ILE A 680 -1.52 -8.20 8.66
CA ILE A 680 -2.45 -8.20 9.80
C ILE A 680 -3.10 -6.82 9.92
N ALA A 681 -2.28 -5.76 9.93
CA ALA A 681 -2.76 -4.38 10.08
C ALA A 681 -1.77 -3.37 9.49
N ASN A 682 -2.31 -2.30 8.90
CA ASN A 682 -1.56 -1.16 8.39
C ASN A 682 -2.05 0.13 9.06
N ILE A 683 -1.27 0.63 10.01
CA ILE A 683 -1.67 1.74 10.89
C ILE A 683 -1.01 3.02 10.38
N ASN A 684 -1.82 4.05 10.09
CA ASN A 684 -1.36 5.35 9.59
C ASN A 684 -1.82 6.50 10.51
N SER A 685 -1.38 6.41 11.76
CA SER A 685 -1.66 7.42 12.80
C SER A 685 -0.54 8.44 12.95
N HIS A 686 0.68 8.09 12.54
CA HIS A 686 1.80 9.04 12.54
C HIS A 686 1.62 10.05 11.41
N ILE A 687 1.85 11.32 11.73
CA ILE A 687 1.78 12.41 10.72
C ILE A 687 3.10 12.59 9.96
N SER A 688 4.17 11.92 10.40
CA SER A 688 5.51 12.00 9.81
C SER A 688 6.26 10.67 9.97
N SER A 689 7.51 10.61 9.49
CA SER A 689 8.33 9.40 9.53
C SER A 689 8.47 8.83 10.94
N ILE A 690 8.20 7.53 11.08
CA ILE A 690 8.44 6.77 12.30
C ILE A 690 9.92 6.40 12.35
N LYS A 691 10.61 6.73 13.44
CA LYS A 691 12.07 6.59 13.57
C LYS A 691 12.47 5.37 14.39
N ALA A 692 11.71 5.05 15.43
CA ALA A 692 12.00 3.92 16.29
C ALA A 692 10.72 3.32 16.86
N LEU A 693 10.82 2.08 17.30
CA LEU A 693 9.77 1.39 18.03
C LEU A 693 10.35 0.48 19.10
N THR A 694 9.55 0.20 20.12
CA THR A 694 9.79 -0.85 21.11
C THR A 694 8.49 -1.60 21.39
N THR A 695 8.61 -2.80 21.93
CA THR A 695 7.50 -3.73 22.12
C THR A 695 7.58 -4.41 23.48
N PHE A 696 6.44 -4.64 24.11
CA PHE A 696 6.32 -5.43 25.32
C PHE A 696 5.01 -6.23 25.31
N THR A 697 4.94 -7.27 26.14
CA THR A 697 3.73 -8.11 26.25
C THR A 697 3.13 -8.00 27.64
N LYS A 698 1.83 -7.79 27.71
CA LYS A 698 1.08 -7.76 28.98
C LYS A 698 -0.30 -8.37 28.76
N ASP A 699 -0.72 -9.25 29.68
CA ASP A 699 -2.03 -9.92 29.63
C ASP A 699 -2.32 -10.64 28.29
N ASN A 700 -1.30 -11.30 27.71
CA ASN A 700 -1.30 -11.94 26.38
C ASN A 700 -1.46 -11.01 25.17
N ASP A 701 -1.58 -9.70 25.40
CA ASP A 701 -1.60 -8.71 24.34
C ASP A 701 -0.21 -8.13 24.10
N LEU A 702 0.03 -7.75 22.85
CA LEU A 702 1.27 -7.15 22.40
C LEU A 702 1.10 -5.64 22.33
N PHE A 703 1.94 -4.90 23.04
CA PHE A 703 1.96 -3.45 23.00
C PHE A 703 3.15 -2.97 22.19
N ILE A 704 2.93 -1.94 21.39
CA ILE A 704 3.92 -1.33 20.51
C ILE A 704 3.97 0.16 20.85
N ILE A 705 5.14 0.66 21.23
CA ILE A 705 5.41 2.09 21.35
C ILE A 705 6.20 2.49 20.12
N SER A 706 5.63 3.41 19.33
CA SER A 706 6.27 3.95 18.13
C SER A 706 6.50 5.45 18.28
N VAL A 707 7.67 5.92 17.86
CA VAL A 707 8.06 7.32 17.98
C VAL A 707 8.64 7.84 16.66
N GLY A 708 8.48 9.14 16.40
CA GLY A 708 8.91 9.70 15.12
C GLY A 708 9.09 11.22 15.10
N GLY A 709 9.01 11.77 13.88
CA GLY A 709 9.05 13.22 13.68
C GLY A 709 7.87 13.95 14.35
N ARG A 710 7.99 15.27 14.46
CA ARG A 710 7.02 16.13 15.17
C ARG A 710 6.86 15.78 16.65
N ALA A 711 7.90 15.18 17.25
CA ALA A 711 7.90 14.71 18.64
C ALA A 711 6.62 13.93 19.00
N GLN A 712 6.22 13.02 18.11
CA GLN A 712 5.02 12.20 18.26
C GLN A 712 5.37 10.82 18.85
N LEU A 713 4.58 10.38 19.82
CA LEU A 713 4.60 9.04 20.40
C LEU A 713 3.21 8.42 20.30
N ILE A 714 3.15 7.17 19.86
CA ILE A 714 1.90 6.40 19.81
C ILE A 714 2.08 5.06 20.51
N LEU A 715 1.18 4.77 21.47
CA LEU A 715 1.04 3.46 22.10
C LEU A 715 -0.10 2.70 21.43
N THR A 716 0.21 1.54 20.87
CA THR A 716 -0.72 0.67 20.17
C THR A 716 -0.81 -0.68 20.88
N ARG A 717 -2.02 -1.13 21.19
CA ARG A 717 -2.32 -2.46 21.73
C ARG A 717 -2.77 -3.38 20.60
N VAL A 718 -2.20 -4.57 20.53
CA VAL A 718 -2.52 -5.61 19.55
C VAL A 718 -3.17 -6.77 20.30
N ILE A 719 -4.47 -6.94 20.05
CA ILE A 719 -5.34 -7.87 20.77
C ILE A 719 -5.51 -9.14 19.95
N LYS A 720 -5.32 -10.29 20.61
CA LYS A 720 -5.42 -11.62 19.98
C LYS A 720 -4.59 -11.74 18.69
N LYS A 721 -3.46 -11.02 18.61
CA LYS A 721 -2.57 -10.99 17.44
C LYS A 721 -3.27 -10.63 16.11
N LYS A 722 -4.43 -9.96 16.16
CA LYS A 722 -5.26 -9.69 14.98
C LYS A 722 -5.83 -8.28 14.95
N TYR A 723 -6.38 -7.82 16.07
CA TYR A 723 -7.03 -6.51 16.15
C TYR A 723 -6.07 -5.50 16.75
N VAL A 724 -6.13 -4.28 16.26
CA VAL A 724 -5.24 -3.19 16.70
C VAL A 724 -6.08 -2.09 17.30
N GLN A 725 -5.66 -1.60 18.47
CA GLN A 725 -6.25 -0.47 19.17
C GLN A 725 -5.19 0.59 19.51
N GLU A 726 -5.42 1.82 19.09
CA GLU A 726 -4.63 2.97 19.53
C GLU A 726 -5.03 3.37 20.95
N LYS A 727 -4.06 3.34 21.88
CA LYS A 727 -4.28 3.65 23.29
C LYS A 727 -3.86 5.07 23.66
N ILE A 728 -2.72 5.52 23.14
CA ILE A 728 -2.18 6.86 23.36
C ILE A 728 -1.70 7.40 22.03
N ASN A 729 -2.04 8.65 21.72
CA ASN A 729 -1.48 9.43 20.63
C ASN A 729 -1.06 10.78 21.19
N PHE A 730 0.24 10.89 21.45
CA PHE A 730 0.84 12.03 22.13
C PHE A 730 1.69 12.81 21.14
N MET A 731 1.53 14.14 21.15
CA MET A 731 2.40 15.06 20.44
C MET A 731 2.89 16.12 21.43
N LEU A 732 4.21 16.31 21.49
CA LEU A 732 4.80 17.22 22.47
C LEU A 732 4.33 18.67 22.28
N THR A 733 4.13 19.14 21.05
CA THR A 733 3.57 20.48 20.77
C THR A 733 2.22 20.70 21.43
N ASP A 734 1.30 19.73 21.29
CA ASP A 734 -0.07 19.87 21.78
C ASP A 734 -0.09 19.86 23.30
N TYR A 735 0.79 19.08 23.91
CA TYR A 735 0.98 19.06 25.35
C TYR A 735 1.50 20.42 25.88
N LEU A 736 2.55 20.96 25.25
CA LEU A 736 3.12 22.25 25.63
C LEU A 736 2.14 23.42 25.39
N LEU A 737 1.36 23.38 24.30
CA LEU A 737 0.38 24.41 23.96
C LEU A 737 -0.89 24.32 24.82
N ASN A 738 -1.37 23.13 25.19
CA ASN A 738 -2.62 22.96 25.96
C ASN A 738 -2.41 22.81 27.48
N GLY A 739 -1.18 22.91 27.97
CA GLY A 739 -0.86 22.94 29.40
C GLY A 739 -1.60 24.06 30.16
N THR A 740 -1.82 23.84 31.47
CA THR A 740 -2.65 24.74 32.28
C THR A 740 -2.02 26.14 32.37
N ARG A 741 -2.86 27.18 32.47
CA ARG A 741 -2.44 28.60 32.48
C ARG A 741 -1.40 28.92 33.57
N ASN A 742 -1.39 28.17 34.67
CA ASN A 742 -0.44 28.31 35.79
C ASN A 742 0.94 27.69 35.52
N GLU A 743 1.05 26.73 34.60
CA GLU A 743 2.34 26.15 34.17
C GLU A 743 3.04 27.08 33.17
N ARG A 744 2.26 27.78 32.33
CA ARG A 744 2.78 28.75 31.35
C ARG A 744 3.50 29.96 31.95
N GLU A 745 3.20 30.33 33.20
CA GLU A 745 3.84 31.49 33.87
C GLU A 745 5.16 31.15 34.57
N LYS A 746 5.48 29.86 34.77
CA LYS A 746 6.76 29.42 35.37
C LYS A 746 7.83 29.11 34.33
N ASP A 747 7.42 28.67 33.13
CA ASP A 747 8.36 28.30 32.07
C ASP A 747 8.68 29.51 31.18
N LYS A 748 9.79 30.17 31.50
CA LYS A 748 10.44 31.15 30.60
C LYS A 748 10.67 30.50 29.23
N ILE A 749 9.92 30.97 28.23
CA ILE A 749 10.16 30.82 26.78
C ILE A 749 10.73 29.43 26.44
N LEU A 750 9.87 28.40 26.45
CA LEU A 750 10.18 27.12 25.80
C LEU A 750 10.39 27.38 24.30
N THR A 751 11.65 27.51 23.88
CA THR A 751 12.06 27.43 22.48
C THR A 751 11.90 25.98 22.03
N PHE A 752 10.65 25.54 21.87
CA PHE A 752 10.34 24.25 21.30
C PHE A 752 10.46 24.35 19.78
N ASP A 753 11.38 23.59 19.19
CA ASP A 753 11.49 23.48 17.74
C ASP A 753 10.36 22.56 17.21
N PRO A 754 9.42 23.07 16.39
CA PRO A 754 8.35 22.26 15.78
C PRO A 754 8.86 21.14 14.86
N GLU A 755 10.15 21.12 14.53
CA GLU A 755 10.80 20.05 13.77
C GLU A 755 11.47 18.98 14.64
N THR A 756 11.39 19.09 15.97
CA THR A 756 11.94 18.11 16.91
C THR A 756 11.43 16.70 16.59
N ARG A 757 12.34 15.73 16.63
CA ARG A 757 12.08 14.32 16.33
C ARG A 757 12.42 13.48 17.55
N PHE A 758 11.53 12.55 17.87
CA PHE A 758 11.86 11.45 18.77
C PHE A 758 12.58 10.39 17.93
N THR A 759 13.87 10.20 18.21
CA THR A 759 14.80 9.42 17.38
C THR A 759 14.93 7.97 17.85
N CYS A 760 14.82 7.74 19.16
CA CYS A 760 14.91 6.44 19.79
C CYS A 760 14.02 6.36 21.03
N VAL A 761 13.64 5.13 21.40
CA VAL A 761 12.75 4.85 22.52
C VAL A 761 13.18 3.58 23.25
N HIS A 762 13.13 3.62 24.58
CA HIS A 762 13.30 2.46 25.45
C HIS A 762 12.16 2.44 26.48
N PHE A 763 11.64 1.26 26.80
CA PHE A 763 10.55 1.08 27.76
C PHE A 763 11.00 0.19 28.90
N ASP A 764 10.78 0.64 30.13
CA ASP A 764 11.01 -0.12 31.34
C ASP A 764 9.69 -0.63 31.92
N GLU A 765 9.47 -1.94 31.82
CA GLU A 765 8.26 -2.61 32.31
C GLU A 765 8.08 -2.51 33.82
N LYS A 766 9.17 -2.37 34.60
CA LYS A 766 9.08 -2.32 36.07
C LYS A 766 8.48 -1.00 36.56
N THR A 767 8.86 0.09 35.91
CA THR A 767 8.47 1.45 36.32
C THR A 767 7.33 2.02 35.46
N ASN A 768 7.01 1.38 34.33
CA ASN A 768 6.18 1.91 33.24
C ASN A 768 6.71 3.24 32.68
N ASN A 769 8.03 3.44 32.74
CA ASN A 769 8.68 4.62 32.18
C ASN A 769 9.07 4.39 30.71
N VAL A 770 8.82 5.40 29.88
CA VAL A 770 9.24 5.48 28.50
C VAL A 770 10.35 6.53 28.40
N PHE A 771 11.56 6.08 28.06
CA PHE A 771 12.72 6.93 27.84
C PHE A 771 12.81 7.26 26.36
N ILE A 772 12.91 8.55 26.03
CA ILE A 772 12.93 9.05 24.65
C ILE A 772 14.18 9.89 24.44
N GLY A 773 14.88 9.62 23.35
CA GLY A 773 15.98 10.43 22.86
C GLY A 773 15.47 11.36 21.78
N CYS A 774 15.92 12.61 21.82
CA CYS A 774 15.38 13.65 20.96
C CYS A 774 16.46 14.32 20.11
N SER A 775 16.06 14.82 18.95
CA SER A 775 16.97 15.51 18.02
C SER A 775 17.42 16.89 18.51
N ASP A 776 16.65 17.51 19.39
CA ASP A 776 16.97 18.76 20.09
C ASP A 776 17.99 18.57 21.24
N GLY A 777 18.43 17.33 21.47
CA GLY A 777 19.45 16.96 22.44
C GLY A 777 18.97 16.77 23.87
N TYR A 778 17.66 16.63 24.07
CA TYR A 778 17.08 16.21 25.34
C TYR A 778 16.89 14.68 25.42
N ILE A 779 16.97 14.16 26.64
CA ILE A 779 16.40 12.88 27.04
C ILE A 779 15.14 13.20 27.84
N ARG A 780 14.01 12.63 27.43
CA ARG A 780 12.71 12.84 28.07
C ARG A 780 12.17 11.53 28.62
N ILE A 781 11.69 11.55 29.86
CA ILE A 781 11.14 10.38 30.54
C ILE A 781 9.66 10.60 30.78
N PHE A 782 8.84 9.75 30.18
CA PHE A 782 7.39 9.75 30.34
C PHE A 782 6.95 8.57 31.20
N LYS A 783 5.91 8.75 32.01
CA LYS A 783 5.21 7.66 32.69
C LYS A 783 3.93 7.34 31.96
N ILE A 784 3.69 6.05 31.71
CA ILE A 784 2.37 5.59 31.31
C ILE A 784 1.53 5.35 32.57
N ILE A 785 0.36 5.98 32.64
CA ILE A 785 -0.57 5.90 33.78
C ILE A 785 -1.97 5.51 33.30
N ASP A 786 -2.93 5.39 34.23
CA ASP A 786 -4.35 5.09 33.97
C ASP A 786 -4.58 3.90 33.04
N GLU A 787 -4.03 2.73 33.39
CA GLU A 787 -4.19 1.49 32.60
C GLU A 787 -3.82 1.66 31.11
N PHE A 788 -2.73 2.38 30.85
CA PHE A 788 -2.20 2.63 29.50
C PHE A 788 -3.05 3.58 28.66
N THR A 789 -3.81 4.49 29.27
CA THR A 789 -4.64 5.46 28.54
C THR A 789 -4.08 6.87 28.53
N SER A 790 -3.12 7.19 29.40
CA SER A 790 -2.55 8.53 29.50
C SER A 790 -1.03 8.48 29.71
N LEU A 791 -0.38 9.59 29.31
CA LEU A 791 1.07 9.76 29.34
C LEU A 791 1.40 11.06 30.09
N LYS A 792 2.36 11.00 31.01
CA LYS A 792 2.83 12.17 31.76
C LYS A 792 4.34 12.33 31.62
N LEU A 793 4.80 13.51 31.21
CA LEU A 793 6.24 13.84 31.25
C LEU A 793 6.69 14.00 32.71
N ILE A 794 7.75 13.29 33.10
CA ILE A 794 8.29 13.31 34.47
C ILE A 794 9.58 14.12 34.54
N ILE A 795 10.51 13.86 33.61
CA ILE A 795 11.89 14.36 33.65
C ILE A 795 12.30 14.78 32.24
N GLU A 796 12.99 15.92 32.16
CA GLU A 796 13.76 16.34 31.00
C GLU A 796 15.21 16.55 31.41
N SER A 797 16.15 16.02 30.63
CA SER A 797 17.57 16.17 30.89
C SER A 797 18.30 16.52 29.60
N PHE A 798 19.01 17.64 29.61
CA PHE A 798 19.67 18.17 28.42
C PHE A 798 21.08 17.61 28.28
N TYR A 799 21.33 16.91 27.16
CA TYR A 799 22.67 16.44 26.79
C TYR A 799 23.40 17.45 25.89
N GLY A 800 22.67 18.12 24.99
CA GLY A 800 23.20 19.14 24.08
C GLY A 800 23.59 18.65 22.68
N ARG A 801 23.40 17.35 22.38
CA ARG A 801 23.58 16.76 21.04
C ARG A 801 22.43 15.82 20.74
N CYS A 802 22.09 15.67 19.46
CA CYS A 802 21.03 14.76 19.01
C CYS A 802 21.31 13.34 19.52
N ILE A 803 20.37 12.80 20.30
CA ILE A 803 20.47 11.44 20.82
C ILE A 803 20.03 10.49 19.70
N LEU A 804 20.83 9.48 19.37
CA LEU A 804 20.55 8.55 18.27
C LEU A 804 20.04 7.20 18.77
N LYS A 805 20.58 6.71 19.90
CA LYS A 805 20.19 5.45 20.53
C LYS A 805 20.14 5.56 22.05
N LEU A 806 19.24 4.78 22.65
CA LEU A 806 19.03 4.66 24.09
C LEU A 806 18.73 3.21 24.46
N THR A 807 19.20 2.80 25.65
CA THR A 807 18.84 1.52 26.29
C THR A 807 19.01 1.61 27.80
N SER A 808 18.62 0.57 28.52
CA SER A 808 18.94 0.39 29.94
C SER A 808 19.84 -0.83 30.13
N ILE A 809 20.90 -0.69 30.92
CA ILE A 809 21.79 -1.78 31.32
C ILE A 809 21.90 -1.77 32.85
N ASN A 810 21.32 -2.80 33.49
CA ASN A 810 21.35 -2.98 34.94
C ASN A 810 20.93 -1.73 35.74
N GLY A 811 19.88 -1.04 35.32
CA GLY A 811 19.37 0.17 35.98
C GLY A 811 20.02 1.48 35.52
N PHE A 812 21.15 1.43 34.81
CA PHE A 812 21.74 2.61 34.16
C PHE A 812 21.07 2.86 32.81
N LEU A 813 20.60 4.08 32.59
CA LEU A 813 20.23 4.50 31.24
C LEU A 813 21.51 4.74 30.45
N VAL A 814 21.59 4.22 29.23
CA VAL A 814 22.75 4.38 28.34
C VAL A 814 22.30 5.11 27.09
N SER A 815 22.91 6.27 26.81
CA SER A 815 22.64 7.06 25.62
C SER A 815 23.83 7.11 24.68
N MET A 816 23.54 7.24 23.40
CA MET A 816 24.50 7.32 22.31
C MET A 816 24.05 8.43 21.37
N ALA A 817 24.93 9.40 21.11
CA ALA A 817 24.58 10.63 20.41
C ALA A 817 25.45 10.84 19.16
N THR A 818 25.25 11.99 18.49
CA THR A 818 25.99 12.38 17.28
C THR A 818 27.48 12.66 17.48
N ASP A 819 27.96 12.69 18.73
CA ASP A 819 29.36 12.96 19.09
C ASP A 819 30.20 11.69 19.30
N GLY A 820 29.62 10.50 19.09
CA GLY A 820 30.35 9.24 19.18
C GLY A 820 30.61 8.74 20.61
N ILE A 821 29.96 9.36 21.61
CA ILE A 821 30.14 9.04 23.03
C ILE A 821 29.00 8.14 23.53
N VAL A 822 29.37 7.07 24.24
CA VAL A 822 28.46 6.27 25.05
C VAL A 822 28.40 6.88 26.46
N CYS A 823 27.24 7.40 26.85
CA CYS A 823 27.04 8.01 28.18
C CYS A 823 26.18 7.11 29.06
N PHE A 824 26.63 6.88 30.29
CA PHE A 824 25.88 6.16 31.32
C PHE A 824 25.26 7.18 32.28
N TRP A 825 23.98 7.01 32.57
CA TRP A 825 23.21 7.91 33.39
C TRP A 825 22.59 7.18 34.59
N SER A 826 22.52 7.87 35.71
CA SER A 826 21.75 7.47 36.88
C SER A 826 20.71 8.55 37.21
N PHE A 827 19.65 8.17 37.90
CA PHE A 827 18.68 9.12 38.41
C PHE A 827 19.22 9.80 39.66
N ASP A 828 19.13 11.14 39.72
CA ASP A 828 19.43 11.93 40.91
C ASP A 828 18.11 12.41 41.54
N GLU A 829 17.78 11.84 42.70
CA GLU A 829 16.58 12.19 43.46
C GLU A 829 16.57 13.66 43.90
N THR A 830 17.73 14.27 44.12
CA THR A 830 17.83 15.65 44.64
C THR A 830 17.49 16.70 43.59
N GLN A 831 17.90 16.45 42.35
CA GLN A 831 17.67 17.35 41.22
C GLN A 831 16.45 16.95 40.39
N ASN A 832 15.87 15.78 40.68
CA ASN A 832 14.82 15.15 39.87
C ASN A 832 15.20 15.13 38.38
N SER A 833 16.45 14.76 38.10
CA SER A 833 17.05 14.78 36.77
C SER A 833 17.96 13.56 36.56
N MET A 834 18.30 13.27 35.31
CA MET A 834 19.30 12.25 35.00
C MET A 834 20.69 12.91 35.00
N ILE A 835 21.63 12.32 35.75
CA ILE A 835 23.02 12.75 35.78
C ILE A 835 23.92 11.73 35.07
N ILE A 836 24.98 12.21 34.41
CA ILE A 836 25.94 11.35 33.72
C ILE A 836 26.95 10.84 34.75
N VAL A 837 27.01 9.53 34.93
CA VAL A 837 27.98 8.86 35.83
C VAL A 837 29.25 8.42 35.11
N ASN A 838 29.19 8.16 33.80
CA ASN A 838 30.37 7.81 33.02
C ASN A 838 30.21 8.11 31.52
N LYS A 839 31.34 8.22 30.82
CA LYS A 839 31.42 8.46 29.37
C LYS A 839 32.53 7.61 28.74
N ILE A 840 32.24 7.01 27.60
CA ILE A 840 33.23 6.27 26.80
C ILE A 840 33.22 6.80 25.37
N GLN A 841 34.37 7.25 24.88
CA GLN A 841 34.51 7.57 23.46
C GLN A 841 34.61 6.25 22.67
N HIS A 842 33.57 5.93 21.90
CA HIS A 842 33.60 4.77 21.01
C HIS A 842 33.98 5.21 19.60
N ASN A 843 33.12 6.02 18.97
CA ASN A 843 33.20 6.41 17.57
C ASN A 843 33.67 7.86 17.44
N GLN A 844 34.18 8.27 16.27
CA GLN A 844 34.55 9.65 15.98
C GLN A 844 33.32 10.52 15.65
N ASN A 845 32.28 9.90 15.09
CA ASN A 845 31.02 10.52 14.67
C ASN A 845 29.81 9.81 15.33
N GLY A 846 28.60 10.11 14.87
CA GLY A 846 27.37 9.60 15.45
C GLY A 846 27.25 8.07 15.50
N ILE A 847 26.79 7.55 16.64
CA ILE A 847 26.52 6.11 16.85
C ILE A 847 25.09 5.80 16.36
N ASN A 848 24.99 5.10 15.24
CA ASN A 848 23.71 4.79 14.58
C ASN A 848 23.16 3.43 14.95
N CYS A 849 23.99 2.53 15.48
CA CYS A 849 23.56 1.22 15.94
C CYS A 849 24.43 0.76 17.11
N PHE A 850 23.84 -0.11 17.93
CA PHE A 850 24.52 -0.74 19.04
C PHE A 850 23.86 -2.07 19.36
N ASP A 851 24.59 -2.90 20.09
CA ASP A 851 24.02 -4.03 20.81
C ASP A 851 24.78 -4.24 22.12
N ALA A 852 24.15 -4.90 23.09
CA ALA A 852 24.74 -5.19 24.37
C ALA A 852 24.63 -6.69 24.68
N TYR A 853 25.74 -7.28 25.12
CA TYR A 853 25.83 -8.67 25.55
C TYR A 853 26.07 -8.73 27.06
N THR A 854 25.39 -9.65 27.73
CA THR A 854 25.51 -9.86 29.18
C THR A 854 25.81 -11.32 29.51
N SER A 855 26.74 -11.52 30.44
CA SER A 855 27.10 -12.82 31.01
C SER A 855 27.42 -12.64 32.48
N GLY A 856 26.43 -12.89 33.35
CA GLY A 856 26.53 -12.59 34.78
C GLY A 856 26.70 -11.09 35.04
N ASN A 857 27.76 -10.71 35.75
CA ASN A 857 28.11 -9.30 36.01
C ASN A 857 29.04 -8.70 34.95
N SER A 858 29.42 -9.46 33.92
CA SER A 858 30.23 -9.00 32.81
C SER A 858 29.35 -8.59 31.64
N TYR A 859 29.55 -7.38 31.15
CA TYR A 859 28.82 -6.79 30.04
C TYR A 859 29.78 -6.46 28.90
N LYS A 860 29.28 -6.49 27.67
CA LYS A 860 29.96 -5.93 26.50
C LYS A 860 28.97 -5.04 25.78
N ILE A 861 29.44 -3.90 25.30
CA ILE A 861 28.67 -3.02 24.42
C ILE A 861 29.43 -2.86 23.11
N ALA A 862 28.75 -3.15 22.01
CA ALA A 862 29.23 -2.93 20.66
C ALA A 862 28.48 -1.75 20.06
N THR A 863 29.18 -0.81 19.42
CA THR A 863 28.60 0.34 18.74
C THR A 863 29.18 0.48 17.35
N ALA A 864 28.40 1.04 16.43
CA ALA A 864 28.91 1.45 15.13
C ALA A 864 28.12 2.65 14.57
N GLY A 865 28.73 3.36 13.62
CA GLY A 865 28.30 4.70 13.28
C GLY A 865 28.71 5.20 11.89
N ASP A 866 28.64 6.53 11.74
CA ASP A 866 28.95 7.26 10.49
C ASP A 866 30.43 7.19 10.09
N ASP A 867 31.31 6.91 11.06
CA ASP A 867 32.75 6.80 10.86
C ASP A 867 33.21 5.42 10.34
N CYS A 868 32.26 4.58 9.91
CA CYS A 868 32.48 3.18 9.50
C CYS A 868 33.05 2.27 10.62
N GLY A 869 33.27 2.81 11.82
CA GLY A 869 33.96 2.14 12.91
C GLY A 869 33.05 1.23 13.72
N ILE A 870 33.52 0.02 13.99
CA ILE A 870 32.91 -0.92 14.95
C ILE A 870 33.75 -0.91 16.22
N CYS A 871 33.14 -0.57 17.34
CA CYS A 871 33.81 -0.45 18.64
C CYS A 871 33.16 -1.39 19.65
N VAL A 872 33.97 -2.14 20.41
CA VAL A 872 33.50 -3.05 21.46
C VAL A 872 34.22 -2.74 22.77
N THR A 873 33.47 -2.48 23.83
CA THR A 873 34.01 -2.32 25.18
C THR A 873 33.40 -3.35 26.12
N ALA A 874 34.24 -4.08 26.83
CA ALA A 874 33.81 -4.92 27.94
C ALA A 874 33.82 -4.12 29.25
N PHE A 875 32.89 -4.39 30.16
CA PHE A 875 32.84 -3.76 31.47
C PHE A 875 32.13 -4.64 32.49
N GLU A 876 32.38 -4.38 33.77
CA GLU A 876 31.71 -5.02 34.89
C GLU A 876 30.94 -4.00 35.71
N ILE A 877 29.87 -4.48 36.34
CA ILE A 877 29.11 -3.70 37.33
C ILE A 877 29.28 -4.38 38.68
N ILE A 878 29.97 -3.71 39.59
CA ILE A 878 30.25 -4.21 40.95
C ILE A 878 29.76 -3.16 41.93
N ASN A 879 28.76 -3.50 42.77
CA ASN A 879 28.16 -2.58 43.74
C ASN A 879 27.76 -1.23 43.11
N ASP A 880 27.01 -1.29 41.99
CA ASP A 880 26.59 -0.13 41.19
C ASP A 880 27.73 0.77 40.66
N CYS A 881 28.97 0.29 40.69
CA CYS A 881 30.12 0.96 40.10
C CYS A 881 30.47 0.33 38.75
N LEU A 882 30.68 1.18 37.73
CA LEU A 882 31.04 0.77 36.38
C LEU A 882 32.57 0.66 36.24
N LYS A 883 33.07 -0.54 35.96
CA LYS A 883 34.50 -0.79 35.69
C LYS A 883 34.70 -1.20 34.23
N PHE A 884 35.29 -0.30 33.44
CA PHE A 884 35.53 -0.52 32.02
C PHE A 884 36.87 -1.20 31.75
N TYR A 885 36.86 -2.10 30.77
CA TYR A 885 38.04 -2.74 30.20
C TYR A 885 38.41 -2.09 28.86
N LYS A 886 39.44 -2.63 28.19
CA LYS A 886 39.94 -2.11 26.91
C LYS A 886 38.82 -2.07 25.85
N THR A 887 38.71 -0.93 25.17
CA THR A 887 37.89 -0.77 23.96
C THR A 887 38.66 -1.26 22.74
N ILE A 888 38.11 -2.22 22.01
CA ILE A 888 38.62 -2.69 20.72
C ILE A 888 37.89 -1.94 19.61
N ARG A 889 38.61 -1.51 18.57
CA ARG A 889 38.05 -0.74 17.45
C ARG A 889 38.54 -1.32 16.13
N SER A 890 37.68 -1.31 15.12
CA SER A 890 38.03 -1.62 13.73
C SER A 890 37.29 -0.68 12.78
N TYR A 891 38.02 -0.11 11.81
CA TYR A 891 37.50 0.82 10.80
C TYR A 891 37.52 0.22 9.39
N ASP A 892 38.06 -0.98 9.23
CA ASP A 892 38.30 -1.61 7.92
C ASP A 892 37.23 -2.63 7.53
N VAL A 893 36.14 -2.74 8.31
CA VAL A 893 35.07 -3.74 8.06
C VAL A 893 34.09 -3.26 7.00
N HIS A 894 33.71 -1.99 7.06
CA HIS A 894 32.74 -1.37 6.16
C HIS A 894 33.36 -0.15 5.49
N ILE A 895 32.95 0.12 4.26
CA ILE A 895 33.42 1.30 3.49
C ILE A 895 32.43 2.48 3.56
N ALA A 896 31.32 2.30 4.28
CA ALA A 896 30.29 3.31 4.52
C ALA A 896 29.70 3.14 5.92
N GLN A 897 28.79 4.05 6.29
CA GLN A 897 28.09 4.07 7.57
C GLN A 897 27.54 2.68 7.95
N VAL A 898 27.81 2.27 9.20
CA VAL A 898 27.30 1.01 9.76
C VAL A 898 25.96 1.24 10.43
N THR A 899 24.94 0.47 10.03
CA THR A 899 23.55 0.68 10.44
C THR A 899 22.97 -0.45 11.28
N GLY A 900 23.67 -1.59 11.39
CA GLY A 900 23.33 -2.64 12.33
C GLY A 900 24.56 -3.35 12.89
N VAL A 901 24.48 -3.68 14.17
CA VAL A 901 25.42 -4.54 14.90
C VAL A 901 24.61 -5.40 15.85
N LYS A 902 24.95 -6.69 15.97
CA LYS A 902 24.32 -7.61 16.93
C LYS A 902 25.29 -8.69 17.38
N PHE A 903 25.36 -8.95 18.68
CA PHE A 903 26.12 -10.08 19.21
C PHE A 903 25.44 -11.40 18.85
N LEU A 904 26.24 -12.36 18.38
CA LEU A 904 25.85 -13.76 18.18
C LEU A 904 26.29 -14.61 19.37
N SER A 905 27.45 -14.27 19.94
CA SER A 905 28.02 -14.93 21.12
C SER A 905 28.92 -13.94 21.86
N HIS A 906 29.57 -14.39 22.93
CA HIS A 906 30.54 -13.57 23.67
C HIS A 906 31.74 -13.10 22.83
N ASN A 907 32.03 -13.74 21.68
CA ASN A 907 33.17 -13.44 20.81
C ASN A 907 32.80 -13.28 19.33
N GLN A 908 31.51 -13.22 18.98
CA GLN A 908 31.06 -13.05 17.61
C GLN A 908 29.99 -11.98 17.50
N ILE A 909 30.11 -11.14 16.48
CA ILE A 909 29.16 -10.08 16.13
C ILE A 909 28.78 -10.22 14.67
N LEU A 910 27.56 -9.83 14.33
CA LEU A 910 27.12 -9.58 12.97
C LEU A 910 26.98 -8.06 12.75
N SER A 911 27.46 -7.54 11.63
CA SER A 911 27.30 -6.14 11.24
C SER A 911 26.71 -5.98 9.83
N VAL A 912 26.08 -4.83 9.59
CA VAL A 912 25.63 -4.41 8.25
C VAL A 912 25.85 -2.92 8.03
N GLY A 913 26.20 -2.53 6.81
CA GLY A 913 26.40 -1.15 6.42
C GLY A 913 25.58 -0.71 5.20
N ILE A 914 25.59 0.60 4.94
CA ILE A 914 25.02 1.21 3.72
C ILE A 914 25.74 0.72 2.45
N ASP A 915 26.97 0.23 2.60
CA ASP A 915 27.75 -0.45 1.57
C ASP A 915 27.16 -1.81 1.12
N GLN A 916 26.02 -2.20 1.69
CA GLN A 916 25.28 -3.42 1.33
C GLN A 916 26.01 -4.71 1.67
N MET A 917 27.00 -4.63 2.57
CA MET A 917 27.74 -5.76 3.08
C MET A 917 27.20 -6.18 4.44
N VAL A 918 27.01 -7.48 4.62
CA VAL A 918 26.67 -8.13 5.88
C VAL A 918 27.89 -8.95 6.29
N CYS A 919 28.52 -8.61 7.41
CA CYS A 919 29.79 -9.20 7.83
C CYS A 919 29.61 -9.95 9.15
N LYS A 920 30.03 -11.22 9.19
CA LYS A 920 30.17 -12.00 10.42
C LYS A 920 31.57 -11.81 10.95
N LEU A 921 31.69 -11.34 12.18
CA LEU A 921 32.94 -10.87 12.78
C LEU A 921 33.30 -11.69 14.01
N LYS A 922 34.61 -11.92 14.19
CA LYS A 922 35.20 -12.46 15.41
C LYS A 922 35.80 -11.34 16.23
N ILE A 923 35.55 -11.36 17.54
CA ILE A 923 36.18 -10.48 18.51
C ILE A 923 37.28 -11.27 19.21
N ASP A 924 38.53 -10.93 18.91
CA ASP A 924 39.69 -11.40 19.66
C ASP A 924 40.16 -10.29 20.62
N ASN A 925 41.09 -10.60 21.53
CA ASN A 925 41.49 -9.68 22.61
C ASN A 925 41.97 -8.30 22.13
N ASP A 926 42.50 -8.21 20.91
CA ASP A 926 43.11 -7.00 20.38
C ASP A 926 42.53 -6.53 19.03
N LYS A 927 41.67 -7.32 18.37
CA LYS A 927 41.19 -7.02 17.01
C LYS A 927 39.81 -7.60 16.72
N ILE A 928 39.14 -6.99 15.73
CA ILE A 928 37.89 -7.48 15.15
C ILE A 928 38.20 -7.95 13.73
N GLU A 929 37.95 -9.22 13.42
CA GLU A 929 38.26 -9.83 12.11
C GLU A 929 37.01 -10.33 11.40
N ILE A 930 36.98 -10.23 10.08
CA ILE A 930 35.91 -10.76 9.24
C ILE A 930 36.07 -12.28 9.11
N ILE A 931 35.04 -13.03 9.49
CA ILE A 931 34.96 -14.49 9.34
C ILE A 931 34.29 -14.84 8.01
N ASP A 932 33.19 -14.15 7.68
CA ASP A 932 32.40 -14.40 6.49
C ASP A 932 31.63 -13.13 6.09
N GLU A 933 31.27 -13.00 4.81
CA GLU A 933 30.61 -11.83 4.24
C GLU A 933 29.52 -12.23 3.23
N LYS A 934 28.41 -11.48 3.25
CA LYS A 934 27.31 -11.63 2.29
C LYS A 934 26.89 -10.27 1.76
N PHE A 935 26.51 -10.23 0.49
CA PHE A 935 25.97 -9.04 -0.15
C PHE A 935 24.43 -9.05 -0.14
N THR A 936 23.82 -7.90 0.15
CA THR A 936 22.37 -7.64 0.07
C THR A 936 22.05 -6.71 -1.10
N CYS A 937 20.96 -6.94 -1.83
CA CYS A 937 20.54 -6.01 -2.89
C CYS A 937 19.69 -4.84 -2.36
N ILE A 938 19.45 -4.79 -1.04
CA ILE A 938 18.73 -3.70 -0.37
C ILE A 938 19.59 -2.45 -0.36
N SER A 939 19.09 -1.38 -0.98
CA SER A 939 19.70 -0.06 -0.93
C SER A 939 19.31 0.69 0.35
N ASP A 940 20.15 1.64 0.77
CA ASP A 940 19.96 2.44 1.99
C ASP A 940 19.61 1.55 3.21
N VAL A 941 20.48 0.56 3.47
CA VAL A 941 20.28 -0.43 4.52
C VAL A 941 20.17 0.28 5.88
N LYS A 942 19.08 0.05 6.60
CA LYS A 942 18.83 0.66 7.92
C LYS A 942 19.13 -0.29 9.09
N GLY A 943 19.29 -1.58 8.82
CA GLY A 943 19.62 -2.59 9.83
C GLY A 943 19.16 -3.98 9.44
N PHE A 944 19.15 -4.88 10.42
CA PHE A 944 18.71 -6.26 10.24
C PHE A 944 18.02 -6.82 11.50
N ALA A 945 17.25 -7.90 11.30
CA ALA A 945 16.76 -8.76 12.37
C ALA A 945 17.21 -10.20 12.14
N LEU A 946 17.54 -10.89 13.23
CA LEU A 946 17.85 -12.31 13.25
C LEU A 946 16.63 -13.08 13.75
N PHE A 947 16.22 -14.11 13.02
CA PHE A 947 15.15 -15.00 13.46
C PHE A 947 15.72 -16.34 13.88
N ARG A 948 15.76 -16.61 15.19
CA ARG A 948 16.24 -17.87 15.80
C ARG A 948 17.52 -18.43 15.18
N GLU A 949 18.41 -17.56 14.69
CA GLU A 949 19.64 -17.90 13.96
C GLU A 949 19.44 -18.75 12.68
N ASN A 950 18.21 -18.85 12.16
CA ASN A 950 17.90 -19.58 10.93
C ASN A 950 18.15 -18.73 9.67
N PHE A 951 17.79 -17.45 9.73
CA PHE A 951 17.94 -16.51 8.62
C PHE A 951 18.03 -15.06 9.10
N ILE A 952 18.49 -14.19 8.22
CA ILE A 952 18.70 -12.76 8.44
C ILE A 952 17.70 -11.98 7.57
N LEU A 953 16.96 -11.05 8.18
CA LEU A 953 16.11 -10.11 7.46
C LEU A 953 16.80 -8.75 7.40
N ILE A 954 17.21 -8.32 6.21
CA ILE A 954 17.80 -7.00 5.98
C ILE A 954 16.70 -6.03 5.55
N HIS A 955 16.62 -4.86 6.18
CA HIS A 955 15.63 -3.84 5.83
C HIS A 955 16.28 -2.50 5.46
N GLY A 956 15.59 -1.75 4.61
CA GLY A 956 16.01 -0.44 4.11
C GLY A 956 14.99 0.05 3.09
N ALA A 957 15.44 0.42 1.90
CA ALA A 957 14.58 0.58 0.73
C ALA A 957 14.19 -0.81 0.15
N GLY A 958 13.43 -1.56 0.96
CA GLY A 958 13.03 -2.94 0.68
C GLY A 958 13.24 -3.87 1.87
N LEU A 959 13.02 -5.17 1.64
CA LEU A 959 13.26 -6.26 2.60
C LEU A 959 13.85 -7.46 1.86
N GLU A 960 14.96 -8.00 2.34
CA GLU A 960 15.56 -9.23 1.81
C GLU A 960 15.78 -10.25 2.92
N LYS A 961 15.37 -11.50 2.67
CA LYS A 961 15.78 -12.66 3.47
C LYS A 961 17.11 -13.19 2.91
N LEU A 962 18.11 -13.25 3.77
CA LEU A 962 19.37 -13.97 3.54
C LEU A 962 19.41 -15.21 4.42
N ASP A 963 19.91 -16.33 3.89
CA ASP A 963 20.17 -17.50 4.71
C ASP A 963 21.29 -17.21 5.70
N TYR A 964 21.26 -17.88 6.86
CA TYR A 964 22.29 -17.71 7.88
C TYR A 964 23.68 -18.19 7.39
N PHE A 965 24.73 -17.68 8.05
CA PHE A 965 26.14 -17.97 7.72
C PHE A 965 26.52 -19.41 8.01
#